data_AF-A0A5C6UF86-F1
#
_entry.id   AF-A0A5C6UF86-F1
#
_cell.length_a   1.000
_cell.length_b   1.000
_cell.length_c   1.000
_cell.angle_alpha   90.00
_cell.angle_beta   90.00
_cell.angle_gamma   90.00
#
_symmetry.space_group_name_H-M   'P 1'
#
loop_
_entity.id
_entity.type
_entity.pdbx_description
1 polymer ?
#
loop_
_entity_poly.entity_id
_entity_poly.type
_entity_poly.pdbx_seq_one_letter_code
_entity_poly.pdbx_strand_id
1 'polypeptide(L)'
;MRIRSIGALGAVCLALSTATAQVPSVQQDFEAAAALDAKGDRAAALAAWEKLEARTRPGSRSRGLVLVRKGAALFALQRSDDAVQAARAGLALLPASDASLAEDRWRAYQQLGNVAQDAIDYASAGEAYAAAEKASPSAAYRMTSMLAFVETAVFADPAAAEATLARIDALAAGAPFDKSSKAVIARRHALVLLNRGDFAGARTHAADAVKLLGGLTSQTDVRDVSARSDAAIASLLSGRSDDARRYMAMTGAGRLTNGTFDPAVQMTPPDCGGEADLKPQDMAVVEFSIANDGTVFGVAPIYAAGGGRVAMEFARAARDWSWTPEQVKELPPFFRANVRVEMRCSTSFERPSIGTVLNGDTRAWLATKGLEAPVEQHGGDAAAVGRQRATLSAVEAEAGPTALAVLPALYALAANAVVGREESNRLWVRARGIAQANAAPPLVRLFFDMQERLTSTSDNWRGNIYPRILTPLLAEPVYAADPSARAAIRLFMADRERRANSGRARQLLREVADDPALPANDPMRIGALIRLASAEEASGNKQAARASFDKSGLAANQCAILDTAPRLISASGTFPEEAQTWGFEGWTQTQFDVAADGKVLNQRAVLSYPPFIFTRAGVAAVGGARFSKTFRPDGGVGCGGLTRRIAFRIPG
;
A
#
# COMPACT_ATOMS: atom_id res chain seq x y z
N MET A 1 -43.72 80.30 14.21
CA MET A 1 -44.62 80.40 15.37
C MET A 1 -43.94 79.70 16.54
N ARG A 2 -43.60 80.45 17.59
CA ARG A 2 -42.97 79.95 18.82
C ARG A 2 -44.00 79.18 19.65
N ILE A 3 -43.56 78.18 20.39
CA ILE A 3 -43.71 78.11 21.86
C ILE A 3 -42.57 77.21 22.40
N ARG A 4 -41.87 77.72 23.41
CA ARG A 4 -40.85 77.06 24.24
C ARG A 4 -41.54 76.32 25.39
N SER A 5 -40.90 75.27 25.93
CA SER A 5 -40.36 75.23 27.31
C SER A 5 -40.40 73.84 27.97
N ILE A 6 -39.23 73.42 28.51
CA ILE A 6 -38.98 72.70 29.80
C ILE A 6 -39.58 71.28 29.89
N GLY A 7 -38.89 70.18 30.20
CA GLY A 7 -37.65 69.92 30.92
C GLY A 7 -37.92 68.74 31.87
N ALA A 8 -37.25 67.60 31.69
CA ALA A 8 -37.15 66.52 32.69
C ALA A 8 -35.98 65.58 32.33
N LEU A 9 -34.89 65.70 33.08
CA LEU A 9 -33.80 64.72 33.13
C LEU A 9 -34.31 63.49 33.89
N GLY A 10 -34.70 62.46 33.15
CA GLY A 10 -34.96 61.12 33.70
C GLY A 10 -33.69 60.28 33.59
N ALA A 11 -33.09 59.94 34.73
CA ALA A 11 -32.03 58.95 34.82
C ALA A 11 -32.57 57.57 34.40
N VAL A 12 -32.20 57.12 33.20
CA VAL A 12 -32.46 55.75 32.76
C VAL A 12 -31.35 54.87 33.35
N CYS A 13 -31.67 54.17 34.44
CA CYS A 13 -30.94 52.98 34.84
C CYS A 13 -31.04 51.96 33.70
N LEU A 14 -29.97 51.82 32.91
CA LEU A 14 -29.74 50.63 32.09
C LEU A 14 -29.52 49.45 33.03
N ALA A 15 -30.61 48.77 33.39
CA ALA A 15 -30.53 47.42 33.90
C ALA A 15 -29.94 46.55 32.77
N LEU A 16 -28.63 46.32 32.83
CA LEU A 16 -27.99 45.22 32.14
C LEU A 16 -28.58 43.95 32.74
N SER A 17 -29.67 43.47 32.16
CA SER A 17 -30.11 42.09 32.33
C SER A 17 -28.97 41.22 31.83
N THR A 18 -28.11 40.76 32.74
CA THR A 18 -27.26 39.61 32.50
C THR A 18 -28.20 38.45 32.26
N ALA A 19 -28.58 38.22 30.99
CA ALA A 19 -29.22 37.00 30.58
C ALA A 19 -28.25 35.88 30.95
N THR A 20 -28.53 35.20 32.05
CA THR A 20 -27.86 33.95 32.39
C THR A 20 -28.14 33.01 31.24
N ALA A 21 -27.14 32.78 30.38
CA ALA A 21 -27.24 31.81 29.30
C ALA A 21 -27.63 30.46 29.93
N GLN A 22 -28.87 30.06 29.70
CA GLN A 22 -29.43 28.85 30.31
C GLN A 22 -28.61 27.66 29.81
N VAL A 23 -28.01 26.90 30.73
CA VAL A 23 -27.18 25.74 30.37
C VAL A 23 -28.07 24.76 29.59
N PRO A 24 -27.68 24.39 28.35
CA PRO A 24 -28.48 23.48 27.54
C PRO A 24 -28.74 22.16 28.27
N SER A 25 -29.94 21.63 28.14
CA SER A 25 -30.28 20.28 28.62
C SER A 25 -29.47 19.21 27.87
N VAL A 26 -29.37 18.01 28.46
CA VAL A 26 -28.71 16.85 27.83
C VAL A 26 -29.37 16.50 26.48
N GLN A 27 -30.70 16.65 26.40
CA GLN A 27 -31.45 16.42 25.15
C GLN A 27 -31.11 17.46 24.08
N GLN A 28 -31.02 18.74 24.44
CA GLN A 28 -30.63 19.80 23.50
C GLN A 28 -29.19 19.61 22.99
N ASP A 29 -28.26 19.20 23.85
CA ASP A 29 -26.90 18.88 23.44
C ASP A 29 -26.86 17.64 22.53
N PHE A 30 -27.69 16.63 22.81
CA PHE A 30 -27.82 15.44 21.96
C PHE A 30 -28.32 15.81 20.56
N GLU A 31 -29.39 16.60 20.47
CA GLU A 31 -29.93 17.08 19.19
C GLU A 31 -28.92 17.95 18.43
N ALA A 32 -28.18 18.80 19.13
CA ALA A 32 -27.11 19.60 18.53
C ALA A 32 -25.97 18.73 17.97
N ALA A 33 -25.52 17.73 18.73
CA ALA A 33 -24.49 16.78 18.27
C ALA A 33 -24.99 15.96 17.07
N ALA A 34 -26.23 15.46 17.11
CA ALA A 34 -26.86 14.74 16.00
C ALA A 34 -27.02 15.62 14.75
N ALA A 35 -27.34 16.91 14.92
CA ALA A 35 -27.43 17.86 13.81
C ALA A 35 -26.06 18.14 13.17
N LEU A 36 -24.98 18.19 13.95
CA LEU A 36 -23.61 18.29 13.42
C LEU A 36 -23.24 17.04 12.61
N ASP A 37 -23.57 15.85 13.14
CA ASP A 37 -23.37 14.58 12.45
C ASP A 37 -24.14 14.51 11.12
N ALA A 38 -25.40 14.95 11.12
CA ALA A 38 -26.24 14.99 9.93
C ALA A 38 -25.73 15.98 8.87
N LYS A 39 -25.11 17.09 9.30
CA LYS A 39 -24.45 18.06 8.40
C LYS A 39 -23.10 17.57 7.87
N GLY A 40 -22.55 16.50 8.42
CA GLY A 40 -21.27 15.94 8.01
C GLY A 40 -20.04 16.62 8.60
N ASP A 41 -20.21 17.53 9.58
CA ASP A 41 -19.08 18.14 10.30
C ASP A 41 -18.55 17.17 11.36
N ARG A 42 -17.69 16.24 10.91
CA ARG A 42 -17.23 15.10 11.71
C ARG A 42 -16.42 15.53 12.94
N ALA A 43 -15.61 16.58 12.81
CA ALA A 43 -14.79 17.08 13.91
C ALA A 43 -15.65 17.77 14.97
N ALA A 44 -16.57 18.65 14.57
CA ALA A 44 -17.47 19.29 15.51
C ALA A 44 -18.43 18.29 16.17
N ALA A 45 -18.94 17.32 15.40
CA ALA A 45 -19.79 16.26 15.93
C ALA A 45 -19.05 15.42 16.99
N LEU A 46 -17.81 15.00 16.71
CA LEU A 46 -16.99 14.28 17.68
C LEU A 46 -16.81 15.08 18.98
N ALA A 47 -16.43 16.35 18.88
CA ALA A 47 -16.25 17.22 20.05
C ALA A 47 -17.55 17.37 20.86
N ALA A 48 -18.69 17.49 20.18
CA ALA A 48 -20.00 17.55 20.82
C ALA A 48 -20.36 16.24 21.53
N TRP A 49 -20.08 15.09 20.90
CA TRP A 49 -20.30 13.78 21.51
C TRP A 49 -19.40 13.52 22.73
N GLU A 50 -18.13 13.91 22.69
CA GLU A 50 -17.20 13.79 23.81
C GLU A 50 -17.63 14.67 25.00
N LYS A 51 -18.11 15.89 24.72
CA LYS A 51 -18.69 16.76 25.76
C LYS A 51 -19.94 16.13 26.38
N LEU A 52 -20.84 15.59 25.56
CA LEU A 52 -22.06 14.96 26.03
C LEU A 52 -21.78 13.66 26.79
N GLU A 53 -20.76 12.92 26.38
CA GLU A 53 -20.27 11.73 27.05
C GLU A 53 -19.98 12.06 28.52
N ALA A 54 -19.19 13.11 28.80
CA ALA A 54 -18.88 13.56 30.16
C ALA A 54 -20.11 13.98 31.01
N ARG A 55 -21.21 14.39 30.36
CA ARG A 55 -22.45 14.81 31.02
C ARG A 55 -23.45 13.68 31.28
N THR A 56 -23.24 12.51 30.67
CA THR A 56 -24.14 11.35 30.85
C THR A 56 -23.66 10.45 31.98
N ARG A 57 -24.59 9.87 32.74
CA ARG A 57 -24.27 8.95 33.84
C ARG A 57 -23.57 7.69 33.30
N PRO A 58 -22.39 7.30 33.82
CA PRO A 58 -21.74 6.04 33.46
C PRO A 58 -22.68 4.83 33.63
N GLY A 59 -22.63 3.88 32.70
CA GLY A 59 -23.49 2.69 32.70
C GLY A 59 -24.96 2.93 32.34
N SER A 60 -25.37 4.17 32.02
CA SER A 60 -26.76 4.47 31.63
C SER A 60 -27.03 4.17 30.14
N ARG A 61 -28.31 3.98 29.80
CA ARG A 61 -28.79 3.91 28.41
C ARG A 61 -28.34 5.13 27.59
N SER A 62 -28.46 6.34 28.15
CA SER A 62 -28.05 7.58 27.47
C SER A 62 -26.54 7.60 27.17
N ARG A 63 -25.71 7.07 28.07
CA ARG A 63 -24.27 6.88 27.81
C ARG A 63 -24.04 5.91 26.65
N GLY A 64 -24.80 4.81 26.59
CA GLY A 64 -24.75 3.85 25.49
C GLY A 64 -25.03 4.50 24.13
N LEU A 65 -26.10 5.28 24.03
CA LEU A 65 -26.46 6.03 22.81
C LEU A 65 -25.34 6.98 22.38
N VAL A 66 -24.80 7.77 23.31
CA VAL A 66 -23.71 8.71 23.02
C VAL A 66 -22.47 7.99 22.51
N LEU A 67 -22.10 6.86 23.12
CA LEU A 67 -20.93 6.08 22.70
C LEU A 67 -21.07 5.52 21.28
N VAL A 68 -22.25 5.01 20.92
CA VAL A 68 -22.53 4.54 19.56
C VAL A 68 -22.38 5.67 18.54
N ARG A 69 -22.97 6.84 18.81
CA ARG A 69 -22.94 7.99 17.88
C ARG A 69 -21.53 8.61 17.79
N LYS A 70 -20.83 8.71 18.92
CA LYS A 70 -19.40 9.05 18.98
C LYS A 70 -18.56 8.11 18.11
N GLY A 71 -18.84 6.81 18.18
CA GLY A 71 -18.18 5.79 17.36
C GLY A 71 -18.23 6.11 15.87
N ALA A 72 -19.38 6.50 15.35
CA ALA A 72 -19.54 6.84 13.93
C ALA A 72 -18.69 8.05 13.52
N ALA A 73 -18.62 9.08 14.37
CA ALA A 73 -17.78 10.26 14.13
C ALA A 73 -16.28 9.90 14.18
N LEU A 74 -15.86 9.07 15.14
CA LEU A 74 -14.48 8.56 15.24
C LEU A 74 -14.07 7.79 13.99
N PHE A 75 -14.93 6.87 13.52
CA PHE A 75 -14.66 6.10 12.31
C PHE A 75 -14.53 7.00 11.07
N ALA A 76 -15.42 7.98 10.92
CA ALA A 76 -15.34 8.94 9.82
C ALA A 76 -14.05 9.81 9.84
N LEU A 77 -13.43 9.96 11.02
CA LEU A 77 -12.16 10.64 11.23
C LEU A 77 -10.95 9.69 11.22
N GLN A 78 -11.12 8.46 10.71
CA GLN A 78 -10.06 7.45 10.62
C GLN A 78 -9.47 7.02 11.99
N ARG A 79 -10.25 7.17 13.07
CA ARG A 79 -9.90 6.70 14.43
C ARG A 79 -10.56 5.35 14.74
N SER A 80 -10.27 4.34 13.92
CA SER A 80 -10.99 3.05 13.91
C SER A 80 -10.95 2.31 15.24
N ASP A 81 -9.81 2.28 15.95
CA ASP A 81 -9.70 1.58 17.25
C ASP A 81 -10.60 2.22 18.31
N ASP A 82 -10.56 3.55 18.43
CA ASP A 82 -11.43 4.31 19.34
C ASP A 82 -12.91 4.09 18.96
N ALA A 83 -13.19 4.01 17.66
CA ALA A 83 -14.52 3.79 17.14
C ALA A 83 -15.06 2.41 17.55
N VAL A 84 -14.23 1.36 17.48
CA VAL A 84 -14.55 -0.01 17.92
C VAL A 84 -14.76 -0.05 19.43
N GLN A 85 -13.88 0.58 20.21
CA GLN A 85 -14.02 0.65 21.66
C GLN A 85 -15.34 1.33 22.06
N ALA A 86 -15.65 2.48 21.45
CA ALA A 86 -16.89 3.20 21.69
C ALA A 86 -18.12 2.38 21.28
N ALA A 87 -18.12 1.74 20.11
CA ALA A 87 -19.24 0.93 19.64
C ALA A 87 -19.51 -0.28 20.55
N ARG A 88 -18.47 -1.00 20.98
CA ARG A 88 -18.58 -2.14 21.91
C ARG A 88 -19.08 -1.71 23.29
N ALA A 89 -18.51 -0.63 23.84
CA ALA A 89 -18.95 -0.08 25.12
C ALA A 89 -20.40 0.43 25.04
N GLY A 90 -20.79 1.02 23.91
CA GLY A 90 -22.17 1.42 23.64
C GLY A 90 -23.12 0.23 23.63
N LEU A 91 -22.83 -0.80 22.83
CA LEU A 91 -23.65 -2.03 22.73
C LEU A 91 -23.89 -2.71 24.08
N ALA A 92 -22.88 -2.74 24.96
CA ALA A 92 -23.01 -3.32 26.30
C ALA A 92 -24.08 -2.61 27.17
N LEU A 93 -24.46 -1.39 26.83
CA LEU A 93 -25.46 -0.57 27.53
C LEU A 93 -26.82 -0.52 26.81
N LEU A 94 -26.97 -1.18 25.66
CA LEU A 94 -28.18 -1.16 24.84
C LEU A 94 -28.86 -2.56 24.82
N PRO A 95 -29.80 -2.84 25.73
CA PRO A 95 -30.39 -4.18 25.85
C PRO A 95 -31.15 -4.59 24.59
N ALA A 96 -30.97 -5.84 24.16
CA ALA A 96 -31.60 -6.38 22.94
C ALA A 96 -33.14 -6.42 23.01
N SER A 97 -33.71 -6.50 24.22
CA SER A 97 -35.15 -6.54 24.47
C SER A 97 -35.86 -5.20 24.23
N ASP A 98 -35.12 -4.09 24.16
CA ASP A 98 -35.72 -2.77 23.93
C ASP A 98 -35.77 -2.46 22.43
N ALA A 99 -36.97 -2.50 21.84
CA ALA A 99 -37.19 -2.23 20.42
C ALA A 99 -36.87 -0.78 20.03
N SER A 100 -36.98 0.18 20.95
CA SER A 100 -36.69 1.60 20.68
C SER A 100 -35.21 1.88 20.43
N LEU A 101 -34.34 0.91 20.74
CA LEU A 101 -32.90 0.97 20.58
C LEU A 101 -32.38 0.18 19.36
N ALA A 102 -33.29 -0.38 18.54
CA ALA A 102 -32.92 -1.22 17.40
C ALA A 102 -31.99 -0.50 16.42
N GLU A 103 -32.27 0.76 16.10
CA GLU A 103 -31.43 1.54 15.18
C GLU A 103 -30.01 1.76 15.75
N ASP A 104 -29.87 2.12 17.03
CA ASP A 104 -28.55 2.34 17.62
C ASP A 104 -27.73 1.04 17.70
N ARG A 105 -28.38 -0.08 18.03
CA ARG A 105 -27.71 -1.39 17.94
C ARG A 105 -27.29 -1.72 16.51
N TRP A 106 -28.18 -1.51 15.54
CA TRP A 106 -27.87 -1.70 14.12
C TRP A 106 -26.66 -0.87 13.71
N ARG A 107 -26.61 0.42 14.07
CA ARG A 107 -25.48 1.32 13.75
C ARG A 107 -24.18 0.83 14.34
N ALA A 108 -24.19 0.43 15.61
CA ALA A 108 -22.99 -0.05 16.28
C ALA A 108 -22.47 -1.34 15.62
N TYR A 109 -23.33 -2.32 15.35
CA TYR A 109 -22.94 -3.54 14.64
C TYR A 109 -22.49 -3.27 13.21
N GLN A 110 -23.19 -2.42 12.46
CA GLN A 110 -22.81 -2.03 11.10
C GLN A 110 -21.43 -1.35 11.10
N GLN A 111 -21.15 -0.48 12.07
CA GLN A 111 -19.86 0.17 12.21
C GLN A 111 -18.74 -0.83 12.55
N LEU A 112 -19.00 -1.76 13.48
CA LEU A 112 -18.04 -2.83 13.78
C LEU A 112 -17.72 -3.67 12.53
N GLY A 113 -18.76 -3.96 11.72
CA GLY A 113 -18.60 -4.64 10.44
C GLY A 113 -17.76 -3.84 9.45
N ASN A 114 -18.04 -2.54 9.29
CA ASN A 114 -17.27 -1.66 8.40
C ASN A 114 -15.80 -1.58 8.82
N VAL A 115 -15.51 -1.42 10.12
CA VAL A 115 -14.12 -1.38 10.63
C VAL A 115 -13.42 -2.71 10.38
N ALA A 116 -14.08 -3.83 10.65
CA ALA A 116 -13.51 -5.16 10.38
C ALA A 116 -13.27 -5.40 8.89
N GLN A 117 -14.18 -4.93 8.03
CA GLN A 117 -14.03 -4.99 6.57
C GLN A 117 -12.83 -4.15 6.11
N ASP A 118 -12.66 -2.92 6.59
CA ASP A 118 -11.49 -2.08 6.29
C ASP A 118 -10.18 -2.70 6.82
N ALA A 119 -10.27 -3.46 7.91
CA ALA A 119 -9.17 -4.24 8.46
C ALA A 119 -8.89 -5.54 7.68
N ILE A 120 -9.68 -5.88 6.66
CA ILE A 120 -9.62 -7.15 5.90
C ILE A 120 -9.81 -8.37 6.83
N ASP A 121 -10.56 -8.18 7.92
CA ASP A 121 -11.05 -9.23 8.80
C ASP A 121 -12.51 -9.56 8.43
N TYR A 122 -12.65 -10.28 7.31
CA TYR A 122 -13.97 -10.55 6.72
C TYR A 122 -14.81 -11.53 7.55
N ALA A 123 -14.15 -12.33 8.42
CA ALA A 123 -14.86 -13.19 9.36
C ALA A 123 -15.57 -12.34 10.43
N SER A 124 -14.84 -11.47 11.12
CA SER A 124 -15.43 -10.55 12.11
C SER A 124 -16.43 -9.58 11.47
N ALA A 125 -16.16 -9.13 10.24
CA ALA A 125 -17.10 -8.29 9.49
C ALA A 125 -18.43 -9.02 9.23
N GLY A 126 -18.36 -10.28 8.79
CA GLY A 126 -19.54 -11.11 8.56
C GLY A 126 -20.37 -11.32 9.83
N GLU A 127 -19.73 -11.60 10.96
CA GLU A 127 -20.43 -11.72 12.26
C GLU A 127 -21.15 -10.42 12.65
N ALA A 128 -20.47 -9.29 12.51
CA ALA A 128 -21.02 -7.98 12.83
C ALA A 128 -22.17 -7.60 11.90
N TYR A 129 -22.06 -7.84 10.59
CA TYR A 129 -23.15 -7.57 9.65
C TYR A 129 -24.35 -8.50 9.86
N ALA A 130 -24.14 -9.77 10.23
CA ALA A 130 -25.22 -10.67 10.61
C ALA A 130 -25.92 -10.19 11.91
N ALA A 131 -25.18 -9.65 12.87
CA ALA A 131 -25.76 -9.03 14.06
C ALA A 131 -26.53 -7.73 13.74
N ALA A 132 -26.01 -6.91 12.81
CA ALA A 132 -26.71 -5.74 12.29
C ALA A 132 -28.03 -6.14 11.60
N GLU A 133 -28.01 -7.16 10.75
CA GLU A 133 -29.21 -7.67 10.08
C GLU A 133 -30.32 -8.00 11.11
N LYS A 134 -29.97 -8.71 12.19
CA LYS A 134 -30.91 -9.06 13.28
C LYS A 134 -31.42 -7.84 14.04
N ALA A 135 -30.58 -6.82 14.22
CA ALA A 135 -30.94 -5.57 14.90
C ALA A 135 -31.69 -4.56 14.01
N SER A 136 -31.87 -4.87 12.72
CA SER A 136 -32.39 -3.90 11.73
C SER A 136 -33.82 -3.45 12.03
N PRO A 137 -34.09 -2.13 12.14
CA PRO A 137 -35.43 -1.61 12.44
C PRO A 137 -36.35 -1.57 11.22
N SER A 138 -35.85 -1.76 9.99
CA SER A 138 -36.66 -1.77 8.76
C SER A 138 -36.06 -2.67 7.67
N ALA A 139 -36.84 -2.92 6.62
CA ALA A 139 -36.39 -3.66 5.43
C ALA A 139 -35.18 -3.00 4.74
N ALA A 140 -35.11 -1.67 4.74
CA ALA A 140 -33.98 -0.95 4.14
C ALA A 140 -32.67 -1.19 4.91
N TYR A 141 -32.71 -1.07 6.25
CA TYR A 141 -31.57 -1.38 7.11
C TYR A 141 -31.14 -2.85 6.99
N ARG A 142 -32.11 -3.75 6.91
CA ARG A 142 -31.86 -5.18 6.70
C ARG A 142 -31.15 -5.42 5.36
N MET A 143 -31.65 -4.82 4.28
CA MET A 143 -31.03 -4.88 2.95
C MET A 143 -29.59 -4.37 2.98
N THR A 144 -29.32 -3.23 3.62
CA THR A 144 -27.97 -2.68 3.75
C THR A 144 -27.02 -3.66 4.42
N SER A 145 -27.40 -4.24 5.57
CA SER A 145 -26.55 -5.20 6.27
C SER A 145 -26.35 -6.51 5.49
N MET A 146 -27.37 -6.99 4.78
CA MET A 146 -27.25 -8.17 3.93
C MET A 146 -26.31 -7.94 2.74
N LEU A 147 -26.38 -6.78 2.10
CA LEU A 147 -25.49 -6.43 0.98
C LEU A 147 -24.03 -6.28 1.42
N ALA A 148 -23.80 -5.74 2.62
CA ALA A 148 -22.47 -5.66 3.23
C ALA A 148 -21.96 -7.06 3.64
N PHE A 149 -22.84 -7.91 4.21
CA PHE A 149 -22.52 -9.30 4.51
C PHE A 149 -22.09 -10.07 3.26
N VAL A 150 -22.83 -9.96 2.14
CA VAL A 150 -22.49 -10.66 0.89
C VAL A 150 -21.12 -10.24 0.36
N GLU A 151 -20.76 -8.96 0.48
CA GLU A 151 -19.47 -8.43 0.04
C GLU A 151 -18.28 -9.07 0.75
N THR A 152 -18.40 -9.37 2.04
CA THR A 152 -17.35 -10.07 2.79
C THR A 152 -17.47 -11.59 2.67
N ALA A 153 -18.70 -12.11 2.70
CA ALA A 153 -18.97 -13.54 2.66
C ALA A 153 -18.57 -14.17 1.33
N VAL A 154 -18.57 -13.46 0.20
CA VAL A 154 -18.12 -14.03 -1.08
C VAL A 154 -16.71 -14.63 -1.02
N PHE A 155 -15.85 -14.13 -0.12
CA PHE A 155 -14.52 -14.66 0.11
C PHE A 155 -14.42 -15.48 1.42
N ALA A 156 -15.16 -15.13 2.47
CA ALA A 156 -15.08 -15.84 3.75
C ALA A 156 -15.97 -17.10 3.82
N ASP A 157 -17.19 -17.02 3.30
CA ASP A 157 -18.20 -18.09 3.28
C ASP A 157 -19.11 -17.95 2.05
N PRO A 158 -18.68 -18.47 0.87
CA PRO A 158 -19.42 -18.30 -0.38
C PRO A 158 -20.84 -18.88 -0.33
N ALA A 159 -21.06 -19.94 0.44
CA ALA A 159 -22.38 -20.55 0.57
C ALA A 159 -23.34 -19.63 1.35
N ALA A 160 -22.87 -19.00 2.43
CA ALA A 160 -23.65 -18.00 3.15
C ALA A 160 -23.92 -16.75 2.31
N ALA A 161 -22.99 -16.36 1.43
CA ALA A 161 -23.19 -15.26 0.48
C ALA A 161 -24.36 -15.56 -0.47
N GLU A 162 -24.40 -16.74 -1.07
CA GLU A 162 -25.49 -17.19 -1.95
C GLU A 162 -26.84 -17.26 -1.24
N ALA A 163 -26.86 -17.88 -0.05
CA ALA A 163 -28.08 -17.97 0.75
C ALA A 163 -28.61 -16.58 1.11
N THR A 164 -27.72 -15.62 1.37
CA THR A 164 -28.10 -14.24 1.65
C THR A 164 -28.58 -13.50 0.41
N LEU A 165 -27.99 -13.75 -0.76
CA LEU A 165 -28.51 -13.23 -2.04
C LEU A 165 -29.93 -13.71 -2.35
N ALA A 166 -30.24 -14.98 -2.12
CA ALA A 166 -31.60 -15.49 -2.30
C ALA A 166 -32.61 -14.77 -1.38
N ARG A 167 -32.20 -14.46 -0.14
CA ARG A 167 -33.02 -13.67 0.80
C ARG A 167 -33.15 -12.20 0.36
N ILE A 168 -32.09 -11.62 -0.22
CA ILE A 168 -32.12 -10.28 -0.82
C ILE A 168 -33.13 -10.25 -1.97
N ASP A 169 -33.12 -11.25 -2.85
CA ASP A 169 -34.04 -11.32 -3.99
C ASP A 169 -35.50 -11.43 -3.54
N ALA A 170 -35.77 -12.27 -2.52
CA ALA A 170 -37.09 -12.36 -1.91
C ALA A 170 -37.55 -11.02 -1.29
N LEU A 171 -36.64 -10.30 -0.62
CA LEU A 171 -36.91 -8.97 -0.08
C LEU A 171 -37.16 -7.93 -1.20
N ALA A 172 -36.39 -8.00 -2.28
CA ALA A 172 -36.49 -7.13 -3.45
C ALA A 172 -37.78 -7.34 -4.25
N ALA A 173 -38.34 -8.55 -4.25
CA ALA A 173 -39.64 -8.85 -4.84
C ALA A 173 -40.80 -8.25 -4.04
N GLY A 174 -40.66 -8.13 -2.71
CA GLY A 174 -41.70 -7.67 -1.81
C GLY A 174 -41.80 -6.14 -1.63
N ALA A 175 -40.86 -5.36 -2.15
CA ALA A 175 -40.84 -3.90 -2.00
C ALA A 175 -40.24 -3.21 -3.25
N PRO A 176 -40.71 -2.00 -3.62
CA PRO A 176 -40.14 -1.26 -4.75
C PRO A 176 -38.76 -0.69 -4.37
N PHE A 177 -37.70 -1.25 -4.95
CA PHE A 177 -36.36 -0.68 -4.91
C PHE A 177 -36.07 0.21 -6.13
N ASP A 178 -35.37 1.31 -5.90
CA ASP A 178 -34.87 2.18 -6.96
C ASP A 178 -33.82 1.47 -7.83
N LYS A 179 -33.50 2.05 -8.99
CA LYS A 179 -32.55 1.46 -9.95
C LYS A 179 -31.13 1.33 -9.39
N SER A 180 -30.68 2.28 -8.55
CA SER A 180 -29.35 2.22 -7.93
C SER A 180 -29.29 1.04 -6.96
N SER A 181 -30.30 0.86 -6.12
CA SER A 181 -30.39 -0.29 -5.21
C SER A 181 -30.39 -1.63 -5.97
N LYS A 182 -31.16 -1.72 -7.06
CA LYS A 182 -31.16 -2.91 -7.93
C LYS A 182 -29.81 -3.16 -8.60
N ALA A 183 -29.10 -2.10 -8.98
CA ALA A 183 -27.76 -2.23 -9.55
C ALA A 183 -26.77 -2.81 -8.54
N VAL A 184 -26.84 -2.39 -7.26
CA VAL A 184 -25.99 -2.96 -6.20
C VAL A 184 -26.28 -4.45 -6.01
N ILE A 185 -27.56 -4.85 -5.99
CA ILE A 185 -27.94 -6.28 -5.91
C ILE A 185 -27.36 -7.07 -7.10
N ALA A 186 -27.51 -6.55 -8.32
CA ALA A 186 -26.96 -7.17 -9.52
C ALA A 186 -25.43 -7.29 -9.47
N ARG A 187 -24.72 -6.27 -8.96
CA ARG A 187 -23.27 -6.35 -8.75
C ARG A 187 -22.89 -7.42 -7.74
N ARG A 188 -23.63 -7.60 -6.65
CA ARG A 188 -23.36 -8.64 -5.64
C ARG A 188 -23.56 -10.05 -6.22
N HIS A 189 -24.60 -10.27 -7.01
CA HIS A 189 -24.75 -11.51 -7.81
C HIS A 189 -23.56 -11.73 -8.74
N ALA A 190 -23.15 -10.69 -9.47
CA ALA A 190 -22.01 -10.78 -10.38
C ALA A 190 -20.73 -11.19 -9.66
N LEU A 191 -20.41 -10.58 -8.51
CA LEU A 191 -19.20 -10.91 -7.73
C LEU A 191 -19.22 -12.33 -7.19
N VAL A 192 -20.36 -12.82 -6.70
CA VAL A 192 -20.50 -14.20 -6.23
C VAL A 192 -20.26 -15.19 -7.37
N LEU A 193 -20.92 -14.99 -8.52
CA LEU A 193 -20.75 -15.86 -9.68
C LEU A 193 -19.32 -15.80 -10.24
N LEU A 194 -18.72 -14.61 -10.28
CA LEU A 194 -17.35 -14.38 -10.76
C LEU A 194 -16.34 -15.21 -9.96
N ASN A 195 -16.47 -15.21 -8.64
CA ASN A 195 -15.55 -15.92 -7.74
C ASN A 195 -15.87 -17.42 -7.59
N ARG A 196 -17.02 -17.89 -8.10
CA ARG A 196 -17.32 -19.32 -8.28
C ARG A 196 -16.88 -19.88 -9.63
N GLY A 197 -16.40 -19.02 -10.53
CA GLY A 197 -16.00 -19.40 -11.89
C GLY A 197 -17.16 -19.46 -12.89
N ASP A 198 -18.38 -19.05 -12.51
CA ASP A 198 -19.47 -18.86 -13.47
C ASP A 198 -19.34 -17.47 -14.14
N PHE A 199 -18.38 -17.37 -15.05
CA PHE A 199 -18.09 -16.11 -15.75
C PHE A 199 -19.22 -15.67 -16.66
N ALA A 200 -20.00 -16.60 -17.22
CA ALA A 200 -21.12 -16.28 -18.10
C ALA A 200 -22.30 -15.67 -17.30
N GLY A 201 -22.64 -16.28 -16.16
CA GLY A 201 -23.62 -15.75 -15.22
C GLY A 201 -23.17 -14.40 -14.66
N ALA A 202 -21.91 -14.30 -14.20
CA ALA A 202 -21.34 -13.05 -13.70
C ALA A 202 -21.44 -11.91 -14.72
N ARG A 203 -21.12 -12.18 -15.99
CA ARG A 203 -21.22 -11.19 -17.07
C ARG A 203 -22.65 -10.69 -17.26
N THR A 204 -23.63 -11.57 -17.15
CA THR A 204 -25.06 -11.22 -17.29
C THR A 204 -25.47 -10.21 -16.21
N HIS A 205 -25.23 -10.54 -14.95
CA HIS A 205 -25.57 -9.66 -13.84
C HIS A 205 -24.75 -8.35 -13.82
N ALA A 206 -23.47 -8.40 -14.21
CA ALA A 206 -22.64 -7.21 -14.31
C ALA A 206 -23.13 -6.25 -15.42
N ALA A 207 -23.54 -6.79 -16.58
CA ALA A 207 -24.13 -5.99 -17.65
C ALA A 207 -25.48 -5.38 -17.24
N ASP A 208 -26.30 -6.12 -16.48
CA ASP A 208 -27.55 -5.62 -15.92
C ASP A 208 -27.32 -4.46 -14.94
N ALA A 209 -26.30 -4.56 -14.09
CA ALA A 209 -25.91 -3.45 -13.22
C ALA A 209 -25.54 -2.20 -14.02
N VAL A 210 -24.74 -2.33 -15.08
CA VAL A 210 -24.40 -1.21 -15.99
C VAL A 210 -25.66 -0.61 -16.62
N LYS A 211 -26.60 -1.45 -17.09
CA LYS A 211 -27.87 -0.98 -17.67
C LYS A 211 -28.73 -0.23 -16.66
N LEU A 212 -28.81 -0.72 -15.43
CA LEU A 212 -29.58 -0.10 -14.34
C LEU A 212 -29.02 1.28 -13.96
N LEU A 213 -27.70 1.47 -14.07
CA LEU A 213 -27.02 2.74 -13.84
C LEU A 213 -27.04 3.69 -15.07
N GLY A 214 -27.73 3.33 -16.15
CA GLY A 214 -27.90 4.20 -17.32
C GLY A 214 -27.03 3.84 -18.52
N GLY A 215 -26.26 2.74 -18.45
CA GLY A 215 -25.52 2.19 -19.57
C GLY A 215 -24.13 2.82 -19.78
N LEU A 216 -23.70 2.86 -21.04
CA LEU A 216 -22.42 3.41 -21.45
C LEU A 216 -22.61 4.84 -21.98
N THR A 217 -22.46 5.81 -21.09
CA THR A 217 -22.63 7.24 -21.34
C THR A 217 -21.30 7.98 -21.16
N SER A 218 -21.19 9.19 -21.73
CA SER A 218 -20.00 10.05 -21.59
C SER A 218 -19.86 10.71 -20.21
N GLN A 219 -20.92 10.68 -19.40
CA GLN A 219 -20.89 11.08 -17.99
C GLN A 219 -20.78 9.82 -17.14
N THR A 220 -19.87 9.82 -16.17
CA THR A 220 -19.63 8.66 -15.31
C THR A 220 -19.37 9.12 -13.88
N ASP A 221 -19.93 8.41 -12.91
CA ASP A 221 -19.54 8.50 -11.51
C ASP A 221 -18.74 7.26 -11.08
N VAL A 222 -18.37 7.18 -9.80
CA VAL A 222 -17.57 6.06 -9.28
C VAL A 222 -18.36 4.74 -9.33
N ARG A 223 -19.68 4.75 -9.15
CA ARG A 223 -20.52 3.55 -9.22
C ARG A 223 -20.59 3.01 -10.63
N ASP A 224 -20.69 3.90 -11.62
CA ASP A 224 -20.60 3.55 -13.04
C ASP A 224 -19.26 2.87 -13.34
N VAL A 225 -18.15 3.44 -12.86
CA VAL A 225 -16.81 2.89 -13.03
C VAL A 225 -16.69 1.49 -12.44
N SER A 226 -17.17 1.28 -11.21
CA SER A 226 -17.09 -0.05 -10.58
C SER A 226 -17.94 -1.06 -11.35
N ALA A 227 -19.18 -0.72 -11.74
CA ALA A 227 -20.06 -1.63 -12.46
C ALA A 227 -19.51 -1.98 -13.86
N ARG A 228 -19.01 -0.99 -14.60
CA ARG A 228 -18.37 -1.20 -15.91
C ARG A 228 -17.09 -2.03 -15.77
N SER A 229 -16.30 -1.82 -14.72
CA SER A 229 -15.10 -2.62 -14.45
C SER A 229 -15.45 -4.07 -14.08
N ASP A 230 -16.52 -4.31 -13.30
CA ASP A 230 -17.02 -5.66 -13.00
C ASP A 230 -17.44 -6.38 -14.29
N ALA A 231 -18.18 -5.68 -15.16
CA ALA A 231 -18.59 -6.19 -16.46
C ALA A 231 -17.41 -6.45 -17.40
N ALA A 232 -16.35 -5.63 -17.32
CA ALA A 232 -15.13 -5.82 -18.09
C ALA A 232 -14.37 -7.08 -17.67
N ILE A 233 -14.17 -7.28 -16.35
CA ILE A 233 -13.50 -8.48 -15.82
C ILE A 233 -14.29 -9.74 -16.16
N ALA A 234 -15.61 -9.75 -15.91
CA ALA A 234 -16.45 -10.90 -16.20
C ALA A 234 -16.46 -11.25 -17.71
N SER A 235 -16.53 -10.22 -18.57
CA SER A 235 -16.45 -10.41 -20.03
C SER A 235 -15.10 -10.97 -20.47
N LEU A 236 -14.00 -10.48 -19.90
CA LEU A 236 -12.66 -10.95 -20.24
C LEU A 236 -12.47 -12.42 -19.82
N LEU A 237 -12.88 -12.79 -18.60
CA LEU A 237 -12.79 -14.15 -18.09
C LEU A 237 -13.74 -15.12 -18.83
N SER A 238 -14.86 -14.62 -19.38
CA SER A 238 -15.74 -15.39 -20.25
C SER A 238 -15.29 -15.42 -21.72
N GLY A 239 -14.08 -14.95 -22.05
CA GLY A 239 -13.54 -14.95 -23.42
C GLY A 239 -14.16 -13.90 -24.38
N ARG A 240 -14.86 -12.90 -23.87
CA ARG A 240 -15.51 -11.81 -24.61
C ARG A 240 -14.64 -10.54 -24.57
N SER A 241 -13.46 -10.62 -25.18
CA SER A 241 -12.45 -9.55 -25.10
C SER A 241 -12.92 -8.19 -25.62
N ASP A 242 -13.76 -8.15 -26.66
CA ASP A 242 -14.26 -6.88 -27.22
C ASP A 242 -15.27 -6.20 -26.30
N ASP A 243 -16.17 -6.97 -25.68
CA ASP A 243 -17.07 -6.46 -24.64
C ASP A 243 -16.25 -5.91 -23.46
N ALA A 244 -15.21 -6.65 -23.03
CA ALA A 244 -14.34 -6.23 -21.94
C ALA A 244 -13.66 -4.89 -22.21
N ARG A 245 -13.09 -4.73 -23.41
CA ARG A 245 -12.45 -3.48 -23.85
C ARG A 245 -13.46 -2.33 -23.91
N ARG A 246 -14.65 -2.58 -24.46
CA ARG A 246 -15.73 -1.58 -24.53
C ARG A 246 -16.12 -1.07 -23.15
N TYR A 247 -16.33 -1.96 -22.18
CA TYR A 247 -16.64 -1.56 -20.81
C TYR A 247 -15.49 -0.78 -20.17
N MET A 248 -14.25 -1.27 -20.30
CA MET A 248 -13.07 -0.62 -19.72
C MET A 248 -12.81 0.76 -20.33
N ALA A 249 -13.06 0.97 -21.62
CA ALA A 249 -12.85 2.27 -22.27
C ALA A 249 -13.76 3.37 -21.66
N MET A 250 -14.90 2.96 -21.10
CA MET A 250 -15.89 3.84 -20.49
C MET A 250 -15.68 4.05 -18.98
N THR A 251 -14.59 3.54 -18.40
CA THR A 251 -14.21 3.81 -17.00
C THR A 251 -13.24 4.99 -16.88
N GLY A 252 -12.56 5.34 -17.98
CA GLY A 252 -11.44 6.28 -17.97
C GLY A 252 -10.15 5.69 -17.39
N ALA A 253 -10.12 4.41 -17.01
CA ALA A 253 -8.91 3.75 -16.54
C ALA A 253 -7.80 3.84 -17.59
N GLY A 254 -6.61 4.27 -17.18
CA GLY A 254 -5.49 4.46 -18.11
C GLY A 254 -5.62 5.68 -19.04
N ARG A 255 -6.53 6.62 -18.78
CA ARG A 255 -6.67 7.86 -19.56
C ARG A 255 -6.67 9.09 -18.64
N LEU A 256 -5.49 9.54 -18.24
CA LEU A 256 -5.34 10.83 -17.57
C LEU A 256 -5.18 11.92 -18.61
N THR A 257 -5.90 13.04 -18.45
CA THR A 257 -5.85 14.16 -19.40
C THR A 257 -4.47 14.80 -19.43
N ASN A 258 -3.79 14.82 -18.27
CA ASN A 258 -2.40 15.23 -18.10
C ASN A 258 -1.69 14.17 -17.24
N GLY A 259 -0.57 13.63 -17.72
CA GLY A 259 0.28 12.71 -16.95
C GLY A 259 -0.12 11.23 -17.04
N THR A 260 0.49 10.40 -16.19
CA THR A 260 0.25 8.96 -16.13
C THR A 260 -0.15 8.51 -14.73
N PHE A 261 -0.91 7.42 -14.63
CA PHE A 261 -1.20 6.79 -13.35
C PHE A 261 0.08 6.12 -12.86
N ASP A 262 0.90 6.92 -12.17
CA ASP A 262 2.21 6.49 -11.73
C ASP A 262 2.06 5.49 -10.57
N PRO A 263 2.85 4.40 -10.60
CA PRO A 263 2.89 3.47 -9.49
C PRO A 263 3.24 4.14 -8.17
N ALA A 264 2.76 3.57 -7.07
CA ALA A 264 3.10 4.01 -5.72
C ALA A 264 4.62 3.99 -5.47
N VAL A 265 5.09 4.88 -4.58
CA VAL A 265 6.49 4.83 -4.07
C VAL A 265 6.76 3.55 -3.28
N GLN A 266 5.73 3.00 -2.63
CA GLN A 266 5.75 1.72 -1.95
C GLN A 266 4.65 0.84 -2.56
N MET A 267 5.06 -0.12 -3.40
CA MET A 267 4.12 -0.98 -4.14
C MET A 267 4.71 -2.39 -4.31
N THR A 268 4.82 -3.10 -3.19
CA THR A 268 5.40 -4.43 -3.15
C THR A 268 4.29 -5.48 -3.23
N PRO A 269 4.35 -6.44 -4.18
CA PRO A 269 3.45 -7.60 -4.16
C PRO A 269 3.82 -8.54 -2.99
N PRO A 270 2.86 -9.31 -2.43
CA PRO A 270 3.19 -10.27 -1.38
C PRO A 270 4.07 -11.40 -1.94
N ASP A 271 4.88 -12.04 -1.11
CA ASP A 271 5.65 -13.20 -1.52
C ASP A 271 4.77 -14.45 -1.68
N CYS A 272 5.19 -15.36 -2.56
CA CYS A 272 4.55 -16.67 -2.68
C CYS A 272 4.88 -17.53 -1.44
N GLY A 273 3.94 -18.37 -1.01
CA GLY A 273 3.99 -19.11 0.25
C GLY A 273 3.26 -18.36 1.37
N GLY A 274 3.87 -18.32 2.56
CA GLY A 274 3.30 -17.70 3.75
C GLY A 274 2.09 -18.46 4.32
N GLU A 275 1.36 -17.83 5.26
CA GLU A 275 0.20 -18.44 5.93
C GLU A 275 -0.94 -18.80 4.96
N ALA A 276 -1.06 -18.07 3.86
CA ALA A 276 -2.04 -18.33 2.81
C ALA A 276 -1.58 -19.35 1.76
N ASP A 277 -0.36 -19.87 1.84
CA ASP A 277 0.23 -20.78 0.85
C ASP A 277 0.05 -20.27 -0.59
N LEU A 278 0.35 -18.98 -0.81
CA LEU A 278 0.15 -18.31 -2.10
C LEU A 278 0.98 -18.99 -3.18
N LYS A 279 0.32 -19.47 -4.25
CA LYS A 279 0.98 -20.15 -5.36
C LYS A 279 1.32 -19.17 -6.48
N PRO A 280 2.36 -19.43 -7.28
CA PRO A 280 2.74 -18.55 -8.38
C PRO A 280 1.61 -18.25 -9.39
N GLN A 281 0.70 -19.19 -9.59
CA GLN A 281 -0.47 -19.03 -10.46
C GLN A 281 -1.64 -18.29 -9.81
N ASP A 282 -1.64 -18.14 -8.48
CA ASP A 282 -2.69 -17.44 -7.77
C ASP A 282 -2.66 -15.96 -8.15
N MET A 283 -3.85 -15.41 -8.28
CA MET A 283 -4.04 -14.07 -8.82
C MET A 283 -5.28 -13.45 -8.21
N ALA A 284 -5.22 -12.14 -7.94
CA ALA A 284 -6.39 -11.36 -7.59
C ALA A 284 -6.47 -10.06 -8.37
N VAL A 285 -7.68 -9.54 -8.52
CA VAL A 285 -7.91 -8.13 -8.85
C VAL A 285 -8.39 -7.45 -7.59
N VAL A 286 -7.63 -6.46 -7.13
CA VAL A 286 -7.95 -5.69 -5.92
C VAL A 286 -8.34 -4.27 -6.32
N GLU A 287 -9.47 -3.82 -5.80
CA GLU A 287 -9.96 -2.45 -5.87
C GLU A 287 -9.57 -1.69 -4.60
N PHE A 288 -9.19 -0.41 -4.74
CA PHE A 288 -8.91 0.46 -3.62
C PHE A 288 -9.02 1.95 -4.02
N SER A 289 -8.98 2.82 -3.02
CA SER A 289 -8.89 4.27 -3.17
C SER A 289 -7.59 4.83 -2.57
N ILE A 290 -7.17 6.01 -3.03
CA ILE A 290 -5.97 6.73 -2.53
C ILE A 290 -6.40 8.08 -1.94
N ALA A 291 -6.09 8.30 -0.66
CA ALA A 291 -6.37 9.52 0.07
C ALA A 291 -5.42 10.67 -0.32
N ASN A 292 -5.70 11.88 0.15
CA ASN A 292 -4.91 13.08 -0.20
C ASN A 292 -3.46 13.02 0.31
N ASP A 293 -3.24 12.29 1.39
CA ASP A 293 -1.94 12.02 2.01
C ASP A 293 -1.21 10.82 1.38
N GLY A 294 -1.84 10.14 0.42
CA GLY A 294 -1.30 8.97 -0.26
C GLY A 294 -1.58 7.63 0.42
N THR A 295 -2.37 7.62 1.49
CA THR A 295 -2.81 6.39 2.14
C THR A 295 -3.84 5.64 1.29
N VAL A 296 -3.71 4.31 1.24
CA VAL A 296 -4.70 3.44 0.61
C VAL A 296 -5.84 3.13 1.58
N PHE A 297 -7.08 3.21 1.09
CA PHE A 297 -8.29 2.90 1.86
C PHE A 297 -9.37 2.25 0.99
N GLY A 298 -10.42 1.70 1.62
CA GLY A 298 -11.53 1.06 0.90
C GLY A 298 -11.07 -0.13 0.05
N VAL A 299 -10.14 -0.93 0.59
CA VAL A 299 -9.53 -2.04 -0.15
C VAL A 299 -10.49 -3.23 -0.19
N ALA A 300 -10.80 -3.72 -1.39
CA ALA A 300 -11.67 -4.86 -1.59
C ALA A 300 -11.15 -5.74 -2.73
N PRO A 301 -11.05 -7.07 -2.54
CA PRO A 301 -10.85 -7.97 -3.66
C PRO A 301 -12.13 -8.02 -4.50
N ILE A 302 -11.96 -8.03 -5.81
CA ILE A 302 -13.05 -8.14 -6.80
C ILE A 302 -13.11 -9.55 -7.37
N TYR A 303 -11.93 -10.13 -7.64
CA TYR A 303 -11.78 -11.47 -8.19
C TYR A 303 -10.53 -12.12 -7.62
N ALA A 304 -10.57 -13.42 -7.33
CA ALA A 304 -9.37 -14.20 -7.03
C ALA A 304 -9.41 -15.61 -7.64
N ALA A 305 -8.41 -15.94 -8.46
CA ALA A 305 -8.09 -17.30 -8.84
C ALA A 305 -7.26 -17.93 -7.71
N GLY A 306 -7.92 -18.69 -6.82
CA GLY A 306 -7.29 -19.26 -5.62
C GLY A 306 -8.19 -19.25 -4.37
N GLY A 307 -9.38 -18.66 -4.46
CA GLY A 307 -10.36 -18.62 -3.38
C GLY A 307 -10.13 -17.47 -2.37
N GLY A 308 -10.92 -17.46 -1.30
CA GLY A 308 -11.00 -16.33 -0.38
C GLY A 308 -9.72 -16.00 0.36
N ARG A 309 -8.99 -17.01 0.87
CA ARG A 309 -7.73 -16.80 1.58
C ARG A 309 -6.69 -16.08 0.72
N VAL A 310 -6.60 -16.48 -0.56
CA VAL A 310 -5.75 -15.83 -1.56
C VAL A 310 -6.18 -14.37 -1.78
N ALA A 311 -7.48 -14.13 -1.93
CA ALA A 311 -8.02 -12.78 -2.10
C ALA A 311 -7.64 -11.85 -0.94
N MET A 312 -7.70 -12.35 0.29
CA MET A 312 -7.41 -11.56 1.50
C MET A 312 -5.93 -11.15 1.59
N GLU A 313 -4.99 -12.03 1.26
CA GLU A 313 -3.57 -11.65 1.29
C GLU A 313 -3.22 -10.59 0.25
N PHE A 314 -3.78 -10.69 -0.96
CA PHE A 314 -3.57 -9.65 -1.96
C PHE A 314 -4.19 -8.32 -1.53
N ALA A 315 -5.37 -8.34 -0.90
CA ALA A 315 -5.99 -7.13 -0.35
C ALA A 315 -5.15 -6.52 0.79
N ARG A 316 -4.58 -7.33 1.69
CA ARG A 316 -3.66 -6.85 2.74
C ARG A 316 -2.42 -6.19 2.16
N ALA A 317 -1.80 -6.82 1.16
CA ALA A 317 -0.63 -6.24 0.49
C ALA A 317 -0.95 -4.90 -0.20
N ALA A 318 -2.12 -4.78 -0.84
CA ALA A 318 -2.55 -3.53 -1.47
C ALA A 318 -2.82 -2.40 -0.45
N ARG A 319 -3.35 -2.73 0.73
CA ARG A 319 -3.56 -1.77 1.83
C ARG A 319 -2.25 -1.16 2.33
N ASP A 320 -1.15 -1.88 2.17
CA ASP A 320 0.18 -1.44 2.62
C ASP A 320 0.94 -0.64 1.54
N TRP A 321 0.27 -0.30 0.43
CA TRP A 321 0.84 0.57 -0.58
C TRP A 321 0.72 2.06 -0.21
N SER A 322 1.66 2.86 -0.73
CA SER A 322 1.72 4.30 -0.42
C SER A 322 2.12 5.14 -1.60
N TRP A 323 1.44 6.28 -1.76
CA TRP A 323 1.83 7.39 -2.62
C TRP A 323 2.40 8.53 -1.78
N THR A 324 3.26 9.35 -2.37
CA THR A 324 3.60 10.66 -1.79
C THR A 324 2.45 11.65 -2.02
N PRO A 325 2.26 12.65 -1.13
CA PRO A 325 1.32 13.75 -1.39
C PRO A 325 1.57 14.46 -2.73
N GLU A 326 2.83 14.53 -3.16
CA GLU A 326 3.25 15.10 -4.45
C GLU A 326 2.72 14.28 -5.63
N GLN A 327 2.83 12.94 -5.59
CA GLN A 327 2.22 12.09 -6.61
C GLN A 327 0.70 12.23 -6.64
N VAL A 328 0.05 12.31 -5.47
CA VAL A 328 -1.41 12.39 -5.39
C VAL A 328 -1.94 13.70 -5.98
N LYS A 329 -1.20 14.81 -5.89
CA LYS A 329 -1.59 16.10 -6.52
C LYS A 329 -1.75 15.99 -8.04
N GLU A 330 -0.97 15.12 -8.67
CA GLU A 330 -1.04 14.86 -10.12
C GLU A 330 -2.17 13.86 -10.49
N LEU A 331 -2.85 13.26 -9.50
CA LEU A 331 -3.92 12.29 -9.69
C LEU A 331 -5.27 12.91 -9.32
N PRO A 332 -6.13 13.26 -10.31
CA PRO A 332 -7.44 13.83 -10.02
C PRO A 332 -8.27 12.89 -9.13
N PRO A 333 -9.06 13.42 -8.16
CA PRO A 333 -9.81 12.61 -7.18
C PRO A 333 -10.63 11.46 -7.78
N PHE A 334 -11.25 11.69 -8.94
CA PHE A 334 -12.03 10.67 -9.63
C PHE A 334 -11.21 9.40 -9.97
N PHE A 335 -10.00 9.56 -10.50
CA PHE A 335 -9.17 8.43 -10.95
C PHE A 335 -8.55 7.63 -9.80
N ARG A 336 -8.52 8.21 -8.60
CA ARG A 336 -8.00 7.54 -7.39
C ARG A 336 -9.08 7.02 -6.45
N ALA A 337 -10.36 7.10 -6.82
CA ALA A 337 -11.48 6.58 -6.03
C ALA A 337 -11.91 5.14 -6.40
N ASN A 338 -11.32 4.56 -7.45
CA ASN A 338 -11.62 3.19 -7.90
C ASN A 338 -10.44 2.59 -8.69
N VAL A 339 -9.27 2.53 -8.05
CA VAL A 339 -8.08 1.94 -8.68
C VAL A 339 -8.22 0.43 -8.61
N ARG A 340 -8.05 -0.27 -9.73
CA ARG A 340 -7.99 -1.74 -9.78
C ARG A 340 -6.66 -2.21 -10.30
N VAL A 341 -6.01 -3.12 -9.57
CA VAL A 341 -4.73 -3.71 -9.96
C VAL A 341 -4.86 -5.23 -9.99
N GLU A 342 -4.37 -5.84 -11.07
CA GLU A 342 -4.16 -7.29 -11.13
C GLU A 342 -2.87 -7.62 -10.38
N MET A 343 -2.94 -8.57 -9.46
CA MET A 343 -1.85 -8.95 -8.55
C MET A 343 -1.57 -10.44 -8.64
N ARG A 344 -0.29 -10.81 -8.56
CA ARG A 344 0.21 -12.16 -8.26
C ARG A 344 1.29 -12.06 -7.21
N CYS A 345 1.50 -13.14 -6.46
CA CYS A 345 2.56 -13.17 -5.47
C CYS A 345 3.92 -13.11 -6.16
N SER A 346 4.97 -12.76 -5.44
CA SER A 346 6.36 -12.73 -5.91
C SER A 346 7.05 -14.07 -5.62
N THR A 347 7.73 -14.65 -6.63
CA THR A 347 8.65 -15.78 -6.43
C THR A 347 10.08 -15.29 -6.33
N SER A 348 10.29 -14.00 -6.07
CA SER A 348 11.63 -13.45 -5.94
C SER A 348 12.24 -14.03 -4.68
N PHE A 349 13.32 -14.77 -4.83
CA PHE A 349 14.14 -15.13 -3.68
C PHE A 349 14.80 -13.87 -3.14
N GLU A 350 14.82 -13.69 -1.81
CA GLU A 350 15.49 -12.55 -1.19
C GLU A 350 16.97 -12.54 -1.58
N ARG A 351 17.38 -11.46 -2.23
CA ARG A 351 18.79 -11.15 -2.46
C ARG A 351 19.10 -9.92 -1.63
N PRO A 352 19.58 -10.08 -0.39
CA PRO A 352 19.93 -8.93 0.41
C PRO A 352 20.96 -8.12 -0.38
N SER A 353 20.62 -6.88 -0.67
CA SER A 353 21.60 -5.95 -1.22
C SER A 353 22.70 -5.73 -0.17
N ILE A 354 23.84 -5.17 -0.57
CA ILE A 354 24.85 -4.73 0.41
C ILE A 354 24.20 -3.77 1.42
N GLY A 355 23.25 -2.93 0.99
CA GLY A 355 22.49 -2.05 1.87
C GLY A 355 21.60 -2.81 2.87
N THR A 356 21.04 -3.96 2.48
CA THR A 356 20.26 -4.84 3.37
C THR A 356 21.14 -5.45 4.46
N VAL A 357 22.37 -5.85 4.13
CA VAL A 357 23.35 -6.33 5.12
C VAL A 357 23.71 -5.23 6.10
N LEU A 358 24.09 -4.05 5.59
CA LEU A 358 24.41 -2.89 6.45
C LEU A 358 23.22 -2.50 7.35
N ASN A 359 22.00 -2.65 6.85
CA ASN A 359 20.79 -2.43 7.62
C ASN A 359 20.61 -3.45 8.75
N GLY A 360 20.86 -4.74 8.46
CA GLY A 360 20.88 -5.81 9.45
C GLY A 360 21.89 -5.55 10.56
N ASP A 361 23.11 -5.15 10.21
CA ASP A 361 24.17 -4.78 11.16
C ASP A 361 23.75 -3.59 12.04
N THR A 362 23.05 -2.61 11.47
CA THR A 362 22.52 -1.46 12.20
C THR A 362 21.47 -1.90 13.23
N ARG A 363 20.54 -2.78 12.85
CA ARG A 363 19.55 -3.34 13.79
C ARG A 363 20.21 -4.17 14.89
N ALA A 364 21.19 -4.99 14.55
CA ALA A 364 21.94 -5.79 15.52
C ALA A 364 22.68 -4.90 16.52
N TRP A 365 23.35 -3.84 16.05
CA TRP A 365 24.03 -2.88 16.92
C TRP A 365 23.06 -2.14 17.85
N LEU A 366 21.90 -1.67 17.36
CA LEU A 366 20.87 -1.06 18.21
C LEU A 366 20.42 -2.02 19.32
N ALA A 367 20.22 -3.30 19.00
CA ALA A 367 19.89 -4.31 20.00
C ALA A 367 20.98 -4.47 21.08
N THR A 368 22.27 -4.39 20.72
CA THR A 368 23.36 -4.38 21.73
C THR A 368 23.33 -3.17 22.68
N LYS A 369 22.60 -2.11 22.30
CA LYS A 369 22.40 -0.90 23.10
C LYS A 369 21.07 -0.92 23.87
N GLY A 370 20.35 -2.05 23.86
CA GLY A 370 19.04 -2.17 24.49
C GLY A 370 17.93 -1.39 23.77
N LEU A 371 18.14 -1.05 22.50
CA LEU A 371 17.17 -0.34 21.68
C LEU A 371 16.58 -1.30 20.65
N GLU A 372 15.26 -1.28 20.54
CA GLU A 372 14.58 -2.00 19.48
C GLU A 372 14.58 -1.15 18.21
N ALA A 373 15.05 -1.74 17.11
CA ALA A 373 14.80 -1.15 15.81
C ALA A 373 13.29 -1.16 15.54
N PRO A 374 12.75 -0.15 14.86
CA PRO A 374 11.33 -0.12 14.51
C PRO A 374 10.97 -1.41 13.78
N VAL A 375 10.02 -2.17 14.33
CA VAL A 375 9.38 -3.27 13.61
C VAL A 375 8.72 -2.67 12.38
N GLU A 376 8.75 -3.37 11.25
CA GLU A 376 7.94 -3.00 10.09
C GLU A 376 6.49 -2.85 10.58
N GLN A 377 5.99 -1.61 10.57
CA GLN A 377 4.64 -1.37 11.04
C GLN A 377 3.67 -1.93 10.01
N HIS A 378 2.60 -2.57 10.49
CA HIS A 378 1.46 -2.89 9.63
C HIS A 378 0.87 -1.58 9.06
N GLY A 379 0.57 -1.58 7.76
CA GLY A 379 0.14 -0.39 7.03
C GLY A 379 1.25 0.24 6.20
N GLY A 380 0.86 0.93 5.12
CA GLY A 380 1.80 1.63 4.25
C GLY A 380 2.47 2.83 4.92
N ASP A 381 3.64 3.22 4.42
CA ASP A 381 4.44 4.39 4.80
C ASP A 381 3.62 5.68 4.92
N ALA A 382 2.65 5.92 4.03
CA ALA A 382 1.74 7.06 4.10
C ALA A 382 0.89 7.06 5.38
N ALA A 383 0.36 5.89 5.76
CA ALA A 383 -0.40 5.75 7.01
C ALA A 383 0.50 5.84 8.26
N ALA A 384 1.76 5.43 8.15
CA ALA A 384 2.71 5.42 9.26
C ALA A 384 3.35 6.78 9.55
N VAL A 385 3.53 7.66 8.56
CA VAL A 385 4.36 8.87 8.68
C VAL A 385 3.92 9.81 9.81
N GLY A 386 2.61 9.98 10.01
CA GLY A 386 2.06 10.81 11.09
C GLY A 386 2.44 10.29 12.47
N ARG A 387 2.30 8.97 12.69
CA ARG A 387 2.70 8.32 13.95
C ARG A 387 4.21 8.36 14.14
N GLN A 388 5.00 8.13 13.10
CA GLN A 388 6.46 8.18 13.17
C GLN A 388 6.97 9.58 13.56
N ARG A 389 6.37 10.66 13.04
CA ARG A 389 6.68 12.04 13.46
C ARG A 389 6.31 12.29 14.93
N ALA A 390 5.15 11.78 15.38
CA ALA A 390 4.74 11.88 16.77
C ALA A 390 5.68 11.11 17.71
N THR A 391 6.06 9.88 17.35
CA THR A 391 7.04 9.06 18.08
C THR A 391 8.39 9.78 18.18
N LEU A 392 8.90 10.33 17.07
CA LEU A 392 10.14 11.11 17.09
C LEU A 392 10.03 12.28 18.07
N SER A 393 8.96 13.06 17.99
CA SER A 393 8.75 14.22 18.86
C SER A 393 8.66 13.83 20.36
N ALA A 394 7.97 12.73 20.66
CA ALA A 394 7.82 12.24 22.03
C ALA A 394 9.15 11.78 22.63
N VAL A 395 9.93 10.98 21.90
CA VAL A 395 11.23 10.49 22.37
C VAL A 395 12.25 11.62 22.48
N GLU A 396 12.20 12.62 21.60
CA GLU A 396 13.02 13.84 21.70
C GLU A 396 12.70 14.65 22.95
N ALA A 397 11.42 14.75 23.34
CA ALA A 397 11.01 15.44 24.56
C ALA A 397 11.45 14.72 25.84
N GLU A 398 11.48 13.38 25.82
CA GLU A 398 11.86 12.55 26.97
C GLU A 398 13.38 12.45 27.14
N ALA A 399 14.10 12.09 26.08
CA ALA A 399 15.53 11.77 26.14
C ALA A 399 16.45 12.90 25.67
N GLY A 400 15.91 13.91 25.00
CA GLY A 400 16.66 14.98 24.34
C GLY A 400 17.03 14.64 22.89
N PRO A 401 17.15 15.65 22.00
CA PRO A 401 17.19 15.47 20.54
C PRO A 401 18.45 14.83 19.95
N THR A 402 19.48 14.61 20.77
CA THR A 402 20.77 14.00 20.40
C THR A 402 21.04 12.69 21.14
N ALA A 403 20.11 12.23 21.97
CA ALA A 403 20.28 10.98 22.71
C ALA A 403 20.22 9.76 21.79
N LEU A 404 20.93 8.69 22.16
CA LEU A 404 20.93 7.43 21.41
C LEU A 404 19.52 6.84 21.27
N ALA A 405 18.67 7.02 22.28
CA ALA A 405 17.28 6.57 22.29
C ALA A 405 16.43 7.17 21.15
N VAL A 406 16.82 8.33 20.59
CA VAL A 406 16.13 8.97 19.46
C VAL A 406 16.44 8.27 18.13
N LEU A 407 17.55 7.54 18.03
CA LEU A 407 18.06 6.99 16.78
C LEU A 407 17.08 6.02 16.08
N PRO A 408 16.37 5.10 16.76
CA PRO A 408 15.35 4.27 16.14
C PRO A 408 14.22 5.07 15.48
N ALA A 409 13.73 6.14 16.12
CA ALA A 409 12.67 6.98 15.57
C ALA A 409 13.13 7.79 14.36
N LEU A 410 14.36 8.34 14.39
CA LEU A 410 14.97 8.99 13.23
C LEU A 410 15.13 8.03 12.06
N TYR A 411 15.64 6.83 12.33
CA TYR A 411 15.84 5.79 11.32
C TYR A 411 14.50 5.38 10.68
N ALA A 412 13.43 5.20 11.47
CA ALA A 412 12.09 4.87 10.96
C ALA A 412 11.58 5.95 9.98
N LEU A 413 11.62 7.21 10.41
CA LEU A 413 11.06 8.32 9.66
C LEU A 413 11.92 8.66 8.43
N ALA A 414 13.24 8.59 8.53
CA ALA A 414 14.13 8.90 7.41
C ALA A 414 14.09 7.85 6.29
N ALA A 415 13.76 6.60 6.63
CA ALA A 415 13.60 5.50 5.68
C ALA A 415 12.19 5.42 5.06
N ASN A 416 11.22 6.15 5.60
CA ASN A 416 9.85 6.19 5.10
C ASN A 416 9.81 6.79 3.68
N ALA A 417 9.24 6.05 2.72
CA ALA A 417 9.23 6.39 1.31
C ALA A 417 8.37 7.61 0.96
N VAL A 418 7.47 8.05 1.86
CA VAL A 418 6.68 9.27 1.66
C VAL A 418 7.34 10.54 2.23
N VAL A 419 8.43 10.40 2.99
CA VAL A 419 9.19 11.54 3.49
C VAL A 419 10.05 12.10 2.36
N GLY A 420 9.90 13.40 2.11
CA GLY A 420 10.60 14.08 1.03
C GLY A 420 12.11 14.12 1.25
N ARG A 421 12.87 14.07 0.14
CA ARG A 421 14.35 13.98 0.14
C ARG A 421 15.04 14.95 1.12
N GLU A 422 14.61 16.20 1.18
CA GLU A 422 15.23 17.23 2.03
C GLU A 422 14.96 17.01 3.52
N GLU A 423 13.79 16.51 3.88
CA GLU A 423 13.48 16.09 5.26
C GLU A 423 14.29 14.83 5.60
N SER A 424 14.26 13.80 4.74
CA SER A 424 15.05 12.58 4.93
C SER A 424 16.54 12.89 5.10
N ASN A 425 17.10 13.80 4.30
CA ASN A 425 18.51 14.20 4.45
C ASN A 425 18.81 14.80 5.82
N ARG A 426 17.99 15.76 6.29
CA ARG A 426 18.17 16.35 7.63
C ARG A 426 18.09 15.29 8.73
N LEU A 427 17.17 14.32 8.61
CA LEU A 427 17.05 13.22 9.55
C LEU A 427 18.28 12.30 9.50
N TRP A 428 18.79 11.96 8.31
CA TRP A 428 19.99 11.12 8.16
C TRP A 428 21.26 11.80 8.68
N VAL A 429 21.43 13.11 8.48
CA VAL A 429 22.53 13.90 9.08
C VAL A 429 22.51 13.77 10.61
N ARG A 430 21.34 13.92 11.23
CA ARG A 430 21.18 13.78 12.68
C ARG A 430 21.45 12.35 13.15
N ALA A 431 20.85 11.38 12.47
CA ALA A 431 21.04 9.96 12.79
C ALA A 431 22.51 9.56 12.73
N ARG A 432 23.24 10.01 11.70
CA ARG A 432 24.69 9.81 11.58
C ARG A 432 25.45 10.41 12.77
N GLY A 433 25.15 11.66 13.13
CA GLY A 433 25.81 12.33 14.25
C GLY A 433 25.64 11.57 15.57
N ILE A 434 24.42 11.08 15.84
CA ILE A 434 24.11 10.28 17.04
C ILE A 434 24.84 8.94 16.99
N ALA A 435 24.82 8.24 15.85
CA ALA A 435 25.51 6.97 15.69
C ALA A 435 27.03 7.12 15.93
N GLN A 436 27.65 8.16 15.37
CA GLN A 436 29.07 8.45 15.57
C GLN A 436 29.39 8.77 17.03
N ALA A 437 28.59 9.61 17.70
CA ALA A 437 28.78 9.96 19.11
C ALA A 437 28.68 8.75 20.06
N ASN A 438 27.99 7.69 19.64
CA ASN A 438 27.78 6.47 20.41
C ASN A 438 28.67 5.30 19.94
N ALA A 439 29.77 5.61 19.26
CA ALA A 439 30.76 4.64 18.79
C ALA A 439 30.15 3.52 17.94
N ALA A 440 29.27 3.89 16.99
CA ALA A 440 28.77 2.94 16.00
C ALA A 440 29.94 2.25 15.26
N PRO A 441 29.90 0.91 15.09
CA PRO A 441 30.89 0.18 14.31
C PRO A 441 31.02 0.71 12.87
N PRO A 442 32.15 0.50 12.18
CA PRO A 442 32.38 1.01 10.84
C PRO A 442 31.26 0.70 9.83
N LEU A 443 30.73 -0.53 9.79
CA LEU A 443 29.63 -0.89 8.88
C LEU A 443 28.32 -0.15 9.19
N VAL A 444 28.02 0.06 10.47
CA VAL A 444 26.84 0.83 10.90
C VAL A 444 27.01 2.31 10.55
N ARG A 445 28.20 2.86 10.79
CA ARG A 445 28.51 4.24 10.40
C ARG A 445 28.42 4.42 8.88
N LEU A 446 28.91 3.45 8.11
CA LEU A 446 28.85 3.44 6.65
C LEU A 446 27.40 3.48 6.17
N PHE A 447 26.48 2.74 6.79
CA PHE A 447 25.06 2.81 6.47
C PHE A 447 24.54 4.25 6.53
N PHE A 448 24.72 4.94 7.66
CA PHE A 448 24.24 6.31 7.84
C PHE A 448 24.95 7.31 6.92
N ASP A 449 26.27 7.21 6.77
CA ASP A 449 27.06 8.06 5.85
C ASP A 449 26.58 7.92 4.40
N MET A 450 26.23 6.70 3.96
CA MET A 450 25.69 6.47 2.64
C MET A 450 24.31 7.09 2.46
N GLN A 451 23.38 6.90 3.41
CA GLN A 451 22.03 7.45 3.31
C GLN A 451 22.04 8.98 3.32
N GLU A 452 22.85 9.60 4.18
CA GLU A 452 23.05 11.05 4.22
C GLU A 452 23.50 11.57 2.85
N ARG A 453 24.59 11.02 2.29
CA ARG A 453 25.16 11.53 1.03
C ARG A 453 24.27 11.25 -0.18
N LEU A 454 23.54 10.13 -0.19
CA LEU A 454 22.60 9.81 -1.26
C LEU A 454 21.39 10.75 -1.26
N THR A 455 20.93 11.17 -0.08
CA THR A 455 19.81 12.11 0.07
C THR A 455 20.24 13.56 -0.09
N SER A 456 21.53 13.89 0.01
CA SER A 456 22.05 15.26 -0.17
C SER A 456 22.14 15.70 -1.64
N THR A 457 21.74 14.86 -2.60
CA THR A 457 21.86 15.13 -4.04
C THR A 457 20.54 14.93 -4.78
N SER A 458 20.21 15.82 -5.70
CA SER A 458 19.05 15.68 -6.60
C SER A 458 19.29 14.73 -7.77
N ASP A 459 20.55 14.52 -8.14
CA ASP A 459 20.94 13.79 -9.36
C ASP A 459 21.35 12.34 -9.06
N ASN A 460 20.79 11.72 -8.02
CA ASN A 460 21.11 10.34 -7.63
C ASN A 460 20.77 9.30 -8.72
N TRP A 461 19.97 9.68 -9.72
CA TRP A 461 19.65 8.89 -10.91
C TRP A 461 20.82 8.80 -11.92
N ARG A 462 21.81 9.71 -11.87
CA ARG A 462 22.96 9.71 -12.78
C ARG A 462 24.01 8.69 -12.32
N GLY A 463 24.45 7.82 -13.22
CA GLY A 463 25.39 6.73 -12.87
C GLY A 463 26.75 7.17 -12.29
N ASN A 464 27.20 8.40 -12.53
CA ASN A 464 28.46 8.93 -12.00
C ASN A 464 28.38 9.43 -10.54
N ILE A 465 27.18 9.49 -9.95
CA ILE A 465 26.98 10.01 -8.60
C ILE A 465 27.60 9.12 -7.52
N TYR A 466 27.52 7.80 -7.69
CA TYR A 466 28.02 6.83 -6.73
C TYR A 466 29.55 6.87 -6.60
N PRO A 467 30.33 6.85 -7.69
CA PRO A 467 31.76 7.10 -7.60
C PRO A 467 32.10 8.43 -6.91
N ARG A 468 31.37 9.51 -7.19
CA ARG A 468 31.61 10.82 -6.57
C ARG A 468 31.36 10.82 -5.06
N ILE A 469 30.32 10.13 -4.61
CA ILE A 469 29.90 10.08 -3.21
C ILE A 469 30.74 9.09 -2.40
N LEU A 470 31.02 7.92 -2.97
CA LEU A 470 31.61 6.78 -2.24
C LEU A 470 33.14 6.72 -2.32
N THR A 471 33.77 7.23 -3.39
CA THR A 471 35.24 7.21 -3.49
C THR A 471 35.92 7.91 -2.31
N PRO A 472 35.45 9.09 -1.83
CA PRO A 472 36.06 9.74 -0.66
C PRO A 472 36.00 8.89 0.61
N LEU A 473 34.97 8.05 0.77
CA LEU A 473 34.81 7.19 1.95
C LEU A 473 35.96 6.18 2.09
N LEU A 474 36.54 5.71 0.99
CA LEU A 474 37.68 4.77 1.04
C LEU A 474 38.92 5.36 1.72
N ALA A 475 39.05 6.70 1.73
CA ALA A 475 40.17 7.40 2.35
C ALA A 475 39.88 7.84 3.80
N GLU A 476 38.63 7.75 4.26
CA GLU A 476 38.30 8.13 5.64
C GLU A 476 38.88 7.07 6.61
N PRO A 477 39.62 7.47 7.66
CA PRO A 477 40.35 6.52 8.52
C PRO A 477 39.51 5.38 9.10
N VAL A 478 38.25 5.67 9.46
CA VAL A 478 37.32 4.68 10.03
C VAL A 478 36.99 3.55 9.05
N TYR A 479 36.93 3.85 7.75
CA TYR A 479 36.66 2.87 6.71
C TYR A 479 37.95 2.28 6.17
N ALA A 480 38.99 3.10 5.99
CA ALA A 480 40.29 2.64 5.54
C ALA A 480 40.90 1.58 6.48
N ALA A 481 40.61 1.61 7.78
CA ALA A 481 41.07 0.61 8.74
C ALA A 481 40.22 -0.68 8.77
N ASP A 482 38.97 -0.65 8.31
CA ASP A 482 38.02 -1.76 8.43
C ASP A 482 37.85 -2.53 7.11
N PRO A 483 38.27 -3.81 7.03
CA PRO A 483 38.24 -4.56 5.76
C PRO A 483 36.84 -4.75 5.19
N SER A 484 35.84 -4.98 6.03
CA SER A 484 34.45 -5.18 5.60
C SER A 484 33.84 -3.88 5.06
N ALA A 485 34.12 -2.74 5.69
CA ALA A 485 33.66 -1.44 5.21
C ALA A 485 34.30 -1.06 3.87
N ARG A 486 35.62 -1.26 3.70
CA ARG A 486 36.28 -1.07 2.40
C ARG A 486 35.67 -1.97 1.33
N ALA A 487 35.41 -3.24 1.67
CA ALA A 487 34.81 -4.20 0.76
C ALA A 487 33.41 -3.75 0.31
N ALA A 488 32.55 -3.37 1.25
CA ALA A 488 31.21 -2.86 0.97
C ALA A 488 31.26 -1.65 0.02
N ILE A 489 32.11 -0.65 0.32
CA ILE A 489 32.26 0.55 -0.52
C ILE A 489 32.70 0.18 -1.94
N ARG A 490 33.72 -0.66 -2.09
CA ARG A 490 34.23 -1.11 -3.41
C ARG A 490 33.19 -1.89 -4.20
N LEU A 491 32.44 -2.77 -3.54
CA LEU A 491 31.37 -3.53 -4.18
C LEU A 491 30.24 -2.61 -4.66
N PHE A 492 29.80 -1.65 -3.85
CA PHE A 492 28.83 -0.64 -4.27
C PHE A 492 29.31 0.16 -5.48
N MET A 493 30.60 0.55 -5.50
CA MET A 493 31.18 1.25 -6.64
C MET A 493 31.20 0.36 -7.89
N ALA A 494 31.63 -0.90 -7.76
CA ALA A 494 31.68 -1.86 -8.88
C ALA A 494 30.29 -2.10 -9.48
N ASP A 495 29.25 -2.25 -8.65
CA ASP A 495 27.88 -2.45 -9.08
C ASP A 495 27.31 -1.27 -9.88
N ARG A 496 27.87 -0.07 -9.69
CA ARG A 496 27.42 1.19 -10.30
C ARG A 496 28.26 1.67 -11.49
N GLU A 497 29.36 0.97 -11.82
CA GLU A 497 30.14 1.25 -13.03
C GLU A 497 29.27 1.16 -14.29
N ARG A 498 29.58 1.87 -15.39
CA ARG A 498 28.72 1.84 -16.59
C ARG A 498 28.68 0.47 -17.29
N ARG A 499 29.81 -0.24 -17.30
CA ARG A 499 29.94 -1.61 -17.85
C ARG A 499 30.47 -2.54 -16.76
N ALA A 500 29.79 -3.67 -16.56
CA ALA A 500 30.14 -4.67 -15.55
C ALA A 500 31.55 -5.26 -15.78
N ASN A 501 31.99 -5.36 -17.04
CA ASN A 501 33.32 -5.85 -17.42
C ASN A 501 34.37 -4.75 -17.62
N SER A 502 34.08 -3.51 -17.22
CA SER A 502 35.06 -2.41 -17.33
C SER A 502 36.35 -2.73 -16.56
N GLY A 503 37.47 -2.15 -16.99
CA GLY A 503 38.74 -2.31 -16.28
C GLY A 503 38.66 -1.90 -14.81
N ARG A 504 37.94 -0.79 -14.53
CA ARG A 504 37.69 -0.27 -13.19
C ARG A 504 36.83 -1.22 -12.34
N ALA A 505 35.71 -1.74 -12.88
CA ALA A 505 34.89 -2.72 -12.16
C ALA A 505 35.72 -3.97 -11.79
N ARG A 506 36.46 -4.53 -12.75
CA ARG A 506 37.34 -5.70 -12.50
C ARG A 506 38.45 -5.39 -11.50
N GLN A 507 38.96 -4.17 -11.45
CA GLN A 507 39.95 -3.77 -10.45
C GLN A 507 39.32 -3.73 -9.06
N LEU A 508 38.19 -3.03 -8.89
CA LEU A 508 37.48 -2.94 -7.60
C LEU A 508 37.10 -4.33 -7.06
N LEU A 509 36.63 -5.23 -7.94
CA LEU A 509 36.28 -6.60 -7.56
C LEU A 509 37.51 -7.42 -7.14
N ARG A 510 38.63 -7.29 -7.85
CA ARG A 510 39.91 -7.94 -7.45
C ARG A 510 40.41 -7.42 -6.12
N GLU A 511 40.36 -6.11 -5.90
CA GLU A 511 40.74 -5.51 -4.61
C GLU A 511 39.93 -6.04 -3.43
N VAL A 512 38.71 -6.54 -3.62
CA VAL A 512 37.91 -7.21 -2.57
C VAL A 512 38.21 -8.70 -2.52
N ALA A 513 38.26 -9.37 -3.67
CA ALA A 513 38.52 -10.80 -3.77
C ALA A 513 39.88 -11.20 -3.15
N ASP A 514 40.89 -10.36 -3.34
CA ASP A 514 42.28 -10.62 -2.95
C ASP A 514 42.68 -9.90 -1.63
N ASP A 515 41.77 -9.19 -0.92
CA ASP A 515 42.09 -8.49 0.34
C ASP A 515 42.32 -9.50 1.47
N PRO A 516 43.57 -9.74 1.94
CA PRO A 516 43.88 -10.81 2.89
C PRO A 516 43.25 -10.60 4.29
N ALA A 517 42.79 -9.38 4.58
CA ALA A 517 42.13 -9.08 5.86
C ALA A 517 40.66 -9.56 5.91
N LEU A 518 40.07 -9.97 4.78
CA LEU A 518 38.77 -10.63 4.76
C LEU A 518 38.91 -12.15 4.97
N PRO A 519 38.00 -12.80 5.72
CA PRO A 519 37.92 -14.25 5.76
C PRO A 519 37.65 -14.89 4.38
N ALA A 520 38.10 -16.13 4.18
CA ALA A 520 37.87 -16.87 2.91
C ALA A 520 36.38 -17.07 2.58
N ASN A 521 35.57 -17.29 3.61
CA ASN A 521 34.13 -17.48 3.52
C ASN A 521 33.33 -16.18 3.72
N ASP A 522 33.98 -15.01 3.71
CA ASP A 522 33.28 -13.74 3.87
C ASP A 522 32.29 -13.51 2.71
N PRO A 523 31.01 -13.18 2.98
CA PRO A 523 30.00 -12.97 1.94
C PRO A 523 30.38 -11.91 0.90
N MET A 524 31.10 -10.84 1.29
CA MET A 524 31.53 -9.79 0.38
C MET A 524 32.65 -10.28 -0.55
N ARG A 525 33.59 -11.09 -0.03
CA ARG A 525 34.62 -11.74 -0.85
C ARG A 525 34.00 -12.69 -1.86
N ILE A 526 33.11 -13.57 -1.42
CA ILE A 526 32.39 -14.52 -2.30
C ILE A 526 31.61 -13.75 -3.37
N GLY A 527 30.89 -12.69 -2.98
CA GLY A 527 30.18 -11.81 -3.91
C GLY A 527 31.08 -11.15 -4.94
N ALA A 528 32.27 -10.69 -4.53
CA ALA A 528 33.27 -10.11 -5.44
C ALA A 528 33.78 -11.13 -6.46
N LEU A 529 34.08 -12.36 -6.03
CA LEU A 529 34.57 -13.45 -6.87
C LEU A 529 33.57 -13.85 -7.96
N ILE A 530 32.27 -13.96 -7.62
CA ILE A 530 31.22 -14.30 -8.59
C ILE A 530 31.00 -13.20 -9.63
N ARG A 531 31.04 -11.94 -9.20
CA ARG A 531 30.96 -10.78 -10.10
C ARG A 531 32.19 -10.69 -11.00
N LEU A 532 33.38 -10.99 -10.46
CA LEU A 532 34.64 -11.01 -11.21
C LEU A 532 34.61 -12.12 -12.28
N ALA A 533 34.19 -13.32 -11.92
CA ALA A 533 34.03 -14.43 -12.86
C ALA A 533 33.12 -14.06 -14.05
N SER A 534 31.98 -13.42 -13.75
CA SER A 534 31.05 -12.95 -14.79
C SER A 534 31.65 -11.84 -15.67
N ALA A 535 32.42 -10.93 -15.09
CA ALA A 535 33.13 -9.88 -15.83
C ALA A 535 34.22 -10.45 -16.75
N GLU A 536 34.94 -11.48 -16.31
CA GLU A 536 35.99 -12.18 -17.08
C GLU A 536 35.40 -12.97 -18.25
N GLU A 537 34.29 -13.68 -18.03
CA GLU A 537 33.54 -14.37 -19.10
C GLU A 537 33.03 -13.37 -20.14
N ALA A 538 32.47 -12.25 -19.70
CA ALA A 538 31.99 -11.19 -20.59
C ALA A 538 33.13 -10.52 -21.39
N SER A 539 34.39 -10.68 -20.96
CA SER A 539 35.59 -10.28 -21.71
C SER A 539 36.22 -11.41 -22.53
N GLY A 540 35.60 -12.60 -22.57
CA GLY A 540 36.08 -13.76 -23.31
C GLY A 540 37.16 -14.59 -22.59
N ASN A 541 37.51 -14.27 -21.34
CA ASN A 541 38.55 -14.96 -20.58
C ASN A 541 37.95 -16.07 -19.71
N LYS A 542 37.55 -17.17 -20.34
CA LYS A 542 36.87 -18.30 -19.68
C LYS A 542 37.70 -18.97 -18.58
N GLN A 543 39.02 -19.04 -18.77
CA GLN A 543 39.92 -19.67 -17.79
C GLN A 543 39.99 -18.85 -16.50
N ALA A 544 40.12 -17.52 -16.63
CA ALA A 544 40.09 -16.64 -15.46
C ALA A 544 38.71 -16.69 -14.79
N ALA A 545 37.63 -16.66 -15.58
CA ALA A 545 36.27 -16.76 -15.06
C ALA A 545 36.07 -18.04 -14.22
N ARG A 546 36.55 -19.18 -14.72
CA ARG A 546 36.52 -20.45 -13.99
C ARG A 546 37.34 -20.40 -12.71
N ALA A 547 38.56 -19.87 -12.76
CA ALA A 547 39.42 -19.75 -11.59
C ALA A 547 38.79 -18.84 -10.50
N SER A 548 38.21 -17.71 -10.89
CA SER A 548 37.49 -16.81 -9.98
C SER A 548 36.27 -17.48 -9.36
N PHE A 549 35.50 -18.26 -10.14
CA PHE A 549 34.36 -19.02 -9.63
C PHE A 549 34.79 -20.13 -8.66
N ASP A 550 35.80 -20.92 -9.00
CA ASP A 550 36.29 -22.01 -8.13
C ASP A 550 36.78 -21.48 -6.77
N LYS A 551 37.42 -20.30 -6.76
CA LYS A 551 37.82 -19.61 -5.52
C LYS A 551 36.64 -19.21 -4.62
N SER A 552 35.43 -19.07 -5.15
CA SER A 552 34.25 -18.71 -4.36
C SER A 552 33.76 -19.84 -3.45
N GLY A 553 34.14 -21.09 -3.77
CA GLY A 553 33.68 -22.28 -3.06
C GLY A 553 32.20 -22.64 -3.30
N LEU A 554 31.49 -21.91 -4.17
CA LEU A 554 30.10 -22.20 -4.52
C LEU A 554 29.99 -23.33 -5.54
N ALA A 555 28.99 -24.19 -5.36
CA ALA A 555 28.58 -25.13 -6.40
C ALA A 555 27.91 -24.38 -7.57
N ALA A 556 27.91 -24.97 -8.77
CA ALA A 556 27.40 -24.33 -9.98
C ALA A 556 25.91 -23.93 -9.92
N ASN A 557 25.13 -24.60 -9.07
CA ASN A 557 23.71 -24.33 -8.82
C ASN A 557 23.46 -23.42 -7.61
N GLN A 558 24.49 -23.06 -6.84
CA GLN A 558 24.35 -22.18 -5.68
C GLN A 558 24.39 -20.72 -6.12
N CYS A 559 23.44 -19.93 -5.61
CA CYS A 559 23.47 -18.47 -5.74
C CYS A 559 24.31 -17.88 -4.60
N ALA A 560 25.17 -16.91 -4.91
CA ALA A 560 25.83 -16.13 -3.86
C ALA A 560 24.79 -15.25 -3.14
N ILE A 561 24.90 -15.17 -1.82
CA ILE A 561 24.06 -14.30 -0.97
C ILE A 561 24.19 -12.83 -1.43
N LEU A 562 25.41 -12.41 -1.77
CA LEU A 562 25.74 -11.07 -2.27
C LEU A 562 26.17 -11.09 -3.74
N ASP A 563 25.25 -11.43 -4.66
CA ASP A 563 25.47 -11.27 -6.11
C ASP A 563 24.93 -9.91 -6.61
N THR A 564 25.24 -9.53 -7.85
CA THR A 564 24.66 -8.37 -8.53
C THR A 564 23.57 -8.82 -9.52
N ALA A 565 22.55 -7.99 -9.73
CA ALA A 565 21.54 -8.30 -10.74
C ALA A 565 22.14 -8.16 -12.16
N PRO A 566 21.88 -9.11 -13.08
CA PRO A 566 22.23 -8.97 -14.49
C PRO A 566 21.70 -7.67 -15.08
N ARG A 567 22.51 -7.02 -15.92
CA ARG A 567 22.18 -5.72 -16.52
C ARG A 567 21.45 -5.89 -17.83
N LEU A 568 20.44 -5.06 -18.08
CA LEU A 568 19.79 -5.03 -19.38
C LEU A 568 20.77 -4.57 -20.46
N ILE A 569 20.91 -5.35 -21.53
CA ILE A 569 21.66 -5.00 -22.75
C ILE A 569 20.71 -4.39 -23.78
N SER A 570 19.63 -5.10 -24.08
CA SER A 570 18.62 -4.67 -25.03
C SER A 570 17.25 -5.14 -24.59
N ALA A 571 16.22 -4.35 -24.89
CA ALA A 571 14.83 -4.74 -24.78
C ALA A 571 14.12 -4.32 -26.06
N SER A 572 13.17 -5.14 -26.50
CA SER A 572 12.25 -4.81 -27.58
C SER A 572 10.83 -4.96 -27.04
N GLY A 573 9.99 -3.97 -27.30
CA GLY A 573 8.58 -4.02 -26.95
C GLY A 573 7.81 -3.10 -27.87
N THR A 574 6.66 -3.58 -28.34
CA THR A 574 5.69 -2.78 -29.07
C THR A 574 4.52 -2.45 -28.16
N PHE A 575 3.93 -1.29 -28.38
CA PHE A 575 2.66 -0.95 -27.76
C PHE A 575 1.57 -1.88 -28.34
N PRO A 576 0.68 -2.48 -27.52
CA PRO A 576 -0.37 -3.35 -28.04
C PRO A 576 -1.36 -2.56 -28.91
N GLU A 577 -1.51 -2.95 -30.18
CA GLU A 577 -2.37 -2.24 -31.14
C GLU A 577 -3.80 -2.08 -30.64
N GLU A 578 -4.34 -3.09 -29.95
CA GLU A 578 -5.68 -3.01 -29.38
C GLU A 578 -5.74 -2.00 -28.23
N ALA A 579 -4.75 -1.98 -27.35
CA ALA A 579 -4.70 -0.97 -26.29
C ALA A 579 -4.57 0.45 -26.88
N GLN A 580 -3.85 0.60 -27.99
CA GLN A 580 -3.70 1.88 -28.69
C GLN A 580 -5.02 2.33 -29.31
N THR A 581 -5.72 1.41 -29.98
CA THR A 581 -7.02 1.68 -30.61
C THR A 581 -8.07 2.15 -29.59
N TRP A 582 -8.06 1.52 -28.41
CA TRP A 582 -8.94 1.87 -27.30
C TRP A 582 -8.34 2.93 -26.37
N GLY A 583 -7.22 3.54 -26.73
CA GLY A 583 -6.57 4.63 -26.02
C GLY A 583 -6.27 4.34 -24.55
N PHE A 584 -5.88 3.12 -24.19
CA PHE A 584 -5.47 2.79 -22.83
C PHE A 584 -3.99 3.06 -22.64
N GLU A 585 -3.61 3.65 -21.52
CA GLU A 585 -2.23 3.66 -21.00
C GLU A 585 -2.16 2.90 -19.69
N GLY A 586 -0.95 2.55 -19.25
CA GLY A 586 -0.79 1.82 -18.01
C GLY A 586 0.60 1.28 -17.81
N TRP A 587 0.72 0.27 -16.95
CA TRP A 587 1.99 -0.35 -16.65
C TRP A 587 1.82 -1.80 -16.19
N THR A 588 2.90 -2.57 -16.35
CA THR A 588 3.00 -3.92 -15.83
C THR A 588 4.34 -4.08 -15.12
N GLN A 589 4.35 -4.69 -13.95
CA GLN A 589 5.55 -5.18 -13.29
C GLN A 589 5.71 -6.65 -13.62
N THR A 590 6.78 -6.98 -14.33
CA THR A 590 7.10 -8.35 -14.75
C THR A 590 8.25 -8.87 -13.91
N GLN A 591 8.05 -10.04 -13.33
CA GLN A 591 9.10 -10.84 -12.69
C GLN A 591 9.65 -11.88 -13.67
N PHE A 592 10.94 -12.16 -13.61
CA PHE A 592 11.61 -13.09 -14.51
C PHE A 592 12.97 -13.54 -13.98
N ASP A 593 13.51 -14.59 -14.59
CA ASP A 593 14.86 -15.10 -14.36
C ASP A 593 15.76 -14.79 -15.56
N VAL A 594 17.07 -14.84 -15.33
CA VAL A 594 18.08 -14.65 -16.39
C VAL A 594 19.00 -15.87 -16.42
N ALA A 595 19.05 -16.54 -17.57
CA ALA A 595 19.97 -17.64 -17.82
C ALA A 595 21.43 -17.15 -17.91
N ALA A 596 22.40 -18.07 -17.76
CA ALA A 596 23.83 -17.74 -17.91
C ALA A 596 24.17 -17.06 -19.26
N ASP A 597 23.45 -17.41 -20.32
CA ASP A 597 23.60 -16.82 -21.66
C ASP A 597 22.96 -15.43 -21.82
N GLY A 598 22.29 -14.93 -20.79
CA GLY A 598 21.62 -13.62 -20.76
C GLY A 598 20.18 -13.62 -21.29
N LYS A 599 19.60 -14.77 -21.64
CA LYS A 599 18.19 -14.87 -22.01
C LYS A 599 17.28 -14.83 -20.79
N VAL A 600 16.08 -14.33 -21.01
CA VAL A 600 15.01 -14.31 -20.01
C VAL A 600 14.32 -15.68 -19.94
N LEU A 601 14.06 -16.14 -18.71
CA LEU A 601 13.30 -17.35 -18.40
C LEU A 601 12.18 -17.01 -17.39
N ASN A 602 11.17 -17.89 -17.29
CA ASN A 602 10.12 -17.84 -16.25
C ASN A 602 9.43 -16.47 -16.07
N GLN A 603 9.30 -15.71 -17.15
CA GLN A 603 8.70 -14.38 -17.11
C GLN A 603 7.21 -14.41 -16.80
N ARG A 604 6.75 -13.55 -15.88
CA ARG A 604 5.36 -13.44 -15.47
C ARG A 604 5.03 -12.05 -14.93
N ALA A 605 3.81 -11.58 -15.16
CA ALA A 605 3.35 -10.32 -14.59
C ALA A 605 2.96 -10.52 -13.11
N VAL A 606 3.57 -9.76 -12.21
CA VAL A 606 3.24 -9.74 -10.78
C VAL A 606 2.28 -8.62 -10.41
N LEU A 607 2.32 -7.48 -11.11
CA LEU A 607 1.36 -6.39 -10.98
C LEU A 607 1.00 -5.86 -12.36
N SER A 608 -0.27 -5.50 -12.60
CA SER A 608 -0.70 -4.92 -13.87
C SER A 608 -1.84 -3.92 -13.69
N TYR A 609 -1.71 -2.76 -14.30
CA TYR A 609 -2.71 -1.70 -14.33
C TYR A 609 -2.90 -1.18 -15.78
N PRO A 610 -4.14 -1.08 -16.28
CA PRO A 610 -5.36 -1.69 -15.74
C PRO A 610 -5.31 -3.24 -15.79
N PRO A 611 -6.15 -3.94 -15.01
CA PRO A 611 -6.13 -5.40 -14.94
C PRO A 611 -6.27 -6.06 -16.31
N PHE A 612 -5.43 -7.05 -16.60
CA PHE A 612 -5.42 -7.86 -17.82
C PHE A 612 -5.13 -7.17 -19.16
N ILE A 613 -5.09 -5.84 -19.22
CA ILE A 613 -4.88 -5.10 -20.48
C ILE A 613 -3.42 -5.25 -20.96
N PHE A 614 -2.46 -4.98 -20.08
CA PHE A 614 -1.03 -4.96 -20.43
C PHE A 614 -0.27 -6.22 -20.01
N THR A 615 -0.92 -7.15 -19.32
CA THR A 615 -0.29 -8.32 -18.71
C THR A 615 0.48 -9.17 -19.72
N ARG A 616 -0.13 -9.51 -20.86
CA ARG A 616 0.56 -10.28 -21.93
C ARG A 616 1.66 -9.47 -22.59
N ALA A 617 1.41 -8.19 -22.86
CA ALA A 617 2.37 -7.30 -23.51
C ALA A 617 3.61 -7.08 -22.64
N GLY A 618 3.43 -6.88 -21.33
CA GLY A 618 4.50 -6.70 -20.37
C GLY A 618 5.37 -7.95 -20.22
N VAL A 619 4.75 -9.13 -20.25
CA VAL A 619 5.47 -10.42 -20.26
C VAL A 619 6.24 -10.61 -21.57
N ALA A 620 5.63 -10.32 -22.71
CA ALA A 620 6.28 -10.44 -24.03
C ALA A 620 7.46 -9.47 -24.19
N ALA A 621 7.31 -8.22 -23.77
CA ALA A 621 8.36 -7.20 -23.84
C ALA A 621 9.61 -7.57 -23.04
N VAL A 622 9.44 -8.19 -21.86
CA VAL A 622 10.56 -8.71 -21.08
C VAL A 622 11.09 -10.02 -21.66
N GLY A 623 10.25 -10.91 -22.18
CA GLY A 623 10.71 -12.15 -22.83
C GLY A 623 11.65 -11.91 -24.02
N GLY A 624 11.47 -10.80 -24.75
CA GLY A 624 12.36 -10.39 -25.84
C GLY A 624 13.69 -9.75 -25.38
N ALA A 625 13.84 -9.43 -24.10
CA ALA A 625 15.02 -8.75 -23.58
C ALA A 625 16.27 -9.64 -23.55
N ARG A 626 17.43 -8.98 -23.55
CA ARG A 626 18.75 -9.60 -23.34
C ARG A 626 19.46 -8.91 -22.21
N PHE A 627 20.02 -9.72 -21.32
CA PHE A 627 20.77 -9.30 -20.14
C PHE A 627 22.24 -9.68 -20.25
N SER A 628 23.08 -9.05 -19.44
CA SER A 628 24.49 -9.40 -19.32
C SER A 628 24.64 -10.85 -18.88
N LYS A 629 25.54 -11.58 -19.55
CA LYS A 629 25.89 -12.95 -19.20
C LYS A 629 26.40 -13.01 -17.76
N THR A 630 26.04 -14.09 -17.07
CA THR A 630 26.61 -14.44 -15.77
C THR A 630 27.38 -15.73 -15.93
N PHE A 631 28.56 -15.83 -15.32
CA PHE A 631 29.35 -17.04 -15.42
C PHE A 631 28.79 -18.10 -14.46
N ARG A 632 28.36 -19.23 -15.04
CA ARG A 632 27.96 -20.45 -14.33
C ARG A 632 28.59 -21.63 -15.08
N PRO A 633 29.42 -22.46 -14.43
CA PRO A 633 30.12 -23.53 -15.11
C PRO A 633 29.25 -24.49 -15.92
N ASP A 634 28.07 -24.82 -15.39
CA ASP A 634 27.17 -25.82 -15.98
C ASP A 634 26.07 -25.18 -16.84
N GLY A 635 26.17 -23.87 -17.11
CA GLY A 635 25.17 -23.14 -17.90
C GLY A 635 23.80 -23.02 -17.25
N GLY A 636 23.69 -23.32 -15.95
CA GLY A 636 22.46 -23.18 -15.16
C GLY A 636 21.89 -21.76 -15.17
N VAL A 637 20.69 -21.60 -14.62
CA VAL A 637 20.09 -20.28 -14.44
C VAL A 637 21.06 -19.44 -13.60
N GLY A 638 21.24 -18.16 -13.97
CA GLY A 638 21.85 -17.20 -13.08
C GLY A 638 20.95 -16.98 -11.86
N CYS A 639 21.00 -15.81 -11.25
CA CYS A 639 20.18 -15.52 -10.09
C CYS A 639 18.74 -15.13 -10.52
N GLY A 640 17.71 -15.89 -10.08
CA GLY A 640 16.29 -15.75 -10.46
C GLY A 640 15.44 -14.82 -9.57
N GLY A 641 14.35 -14.26 -10.10
CA GLY A 641 13.44 -13.36 -9.38
C GLY A 641 13.70 -11.86 -9.57
N LEU A 642 14.16 -11.44 -10.75
CA LEU A 642 14.28 -10.01 -11.08
C LEU A 642 12.91 -9.43 -11.40
N THR A 643 12.67 -8.16 -11.05
CA THR A 643 11.47 -7.44 -11.44
C THR A 643 11.79 -6.25 -12.32
N ARG A 644 10.99 -6.01 -13.35
CA ARG A 644 11.04 -4.80 -14.18
C ARG A 644 9.66 -4.27 -14.40
N ARG A 645 9.47 -2.98 -14.20
CA ARG A 645 8.25 -2.28 -14.58
C ARG A 645 8.36 -1.77 -16.02
N ILE A 646 7.30 -1.94 -16.77
CA ILE A 646 7.15 -1.50 -18.16
C ILE A 646 5.96 -0.56 -18.18
N ALA A 647 6.19 0.68 -18.61
CA ALA A 647 5.14 1.67 -18.81
C ALA A 647 4.73 1.66 -20.28
N PHE A 648 3.42 1.66 -20.52
CA PHE A 648 2.80 1.75 -21.83
C PHE A 648 2.18 3.13 -21.95
N ARG A 649 2.78 3.98 -22.79
CA ARG A 649 2.32 5.34 -23.08
C ARG A 649 2.02 5.49 -24.57
N ILE A 650 0.89 6.11 -24.89
CA ILE A 650 0.53 6.45 -26.25
C ILE A 650 1.42 7.64 -26.66
N PRO A 651 2.13 7.57 -27.80
CA PRO A 651 2.90 8.69 -28.28
C PRO A 651 1.99 9.92 -28.49
N GLY A 652 2.35 11.03 -27.87
CA GLY A 652 1.69 12.33 -28.07
C GLY A 652 2.17 13.05 -29.31
#